data_AF-A0A8C0WE46-F1
#
_entry.id   AF-A0A8C0WE46-F1
#
_cell.length_a   1.000
_cell.length_b   1.000
_cell.length_c   1.000
_cell.angle_alpha   90.00
_cell.angle_beta   90.00
_cell.angle_gamma   90.00
#
_symmetry.space_group_name_H-M   'P 1'
#
loop_
_entity.id
_entity.type
_entity.pdbx_description
1 polymer ?
#
loop_
_entity_poly.entity_id
_entity_poly.type
_entity_poly.pdbx_seq_one_letter_code
_entity_poly.pdbx_strand_id
1 'polypeptide(L)'
;MCRKQFSIKCFLSLFYRNFLPNNFRVYSYDDAGIMKPLKEQLPNFCYFQGYIEGYPNSMVILSTCTGLRGLLQFGNVTYGIEPLESSIGFEHVIYQVKNKKKGIPLYAEKDIESRALPYKIQTVKFSHYVEMHIIVEKKLYEHMGSDTAIVTQKIFQLIGLTNAIFSSFNLTIILSSMEFWIDENKISTAGDANALLYRFLRWKRSYLVLRPHDMAFLLVYGETVNYIGATVQGKMCDKNYAGVVAVHPKAISLESFATILAQLLSLSMGIAYDDIDTCQCPESICIMNPDAIHSSGLKIFSNCSMGDFAQFISSKKSQCLQNEPRLQSSYQQVELCGNGIVEGREVCDCGKPEECNAIPAQCCEGSTCTLKAGYDCADGPCCENCHFKEKGRECRASTGECDVPEYCNGSSKSCQEDFFIHDGHPCGKNQWVCMDGECRSGELQCVDMFGEASYFGTDECYEELNSKKDVSGNCGITKSGYVQCAPNDWKCGKLICTYESDSLITKTSATTIYANISGKICISLEYDQNDRDKEKMWVKEGTVCDKRKVCRNKACVEDTYLNYDCTPETCNNHGVCNNKKHCHCQPTYLPPNCATTDDKWPGGSIDSGNQRSDAAPRRSQYTENVYHSKPKRWPFFLIIPFFIIFSTLITMLVKVYFQRKNWSTDKYSSDEYINFTFKGY
;
A
#
# COMPACT_ATOMS: atom_id res chain seq x y z
N MET A 1 38.59 -15.98 -43.31
CA MET A 1 37.96 -17.13 -42.63
C MET A 1 37.56 -16.65 -41.23
N CYS A 2 36.39 -16.91 -40.67
CA CYS A 2 35.43 -17.99 -40.96
C CYS A 2 34.08 -17.51 -41.53
N ARG A 3 33.60 -18.22 -42.57
CA ARG A 3 32.16 -18.31 -42.85
C ARG A 3 31.58 -19.42 -41.96
N LYS A 4 30.64 -19.08 -41.07
CA LYS A 4 29.52 -19.95 -40.67
C LYS A 4 28.53 -19.09 -39.88
N GLN A 5 27.48 -18.66 -40.56
CA GLN A 5 26.42 -17.82 -40.01
C GLN A 5 25.47 -18.70 -39.19
N PHE A 6 25.89 -19.04 -37.97
CA PHE A 6 24.95 -19.53 -36.96
C PHE A 6 24.11 -18.33 -36.51
N SER A 7 22.90 -18.20 -37.06
CA SER A 7 21.87 -17.34 -36.47
C SER A 7 21.43 -17.97 -35.15
N ILE A 8 22.15 -17.66 -34.07
CA ILE A 8 21.76 -18.01 -32.70
C ILE A 8 20.49 -17.23 -32.40
N LYS A 9 19.34 -17.91 -32.47
CA LYS A 9 18.07 -17.38 -31.96
C LYS A 9 18.07 -17.53 -30.45
N CYS A 10 18.26 -16.43 -29.73
CA CYS A 10 17.94 -16.39 -28.30
C CYS A 10 16.44 -16.15 -28.14
N PHE A 11 15.77 -17.05 -27.43
CA PHE A 11 14.40 -16.87 -26.98
C PHE A 11 14.43 -16.21 -25.59
N LEU A 12 13.59 -15.19 -25.39
CA LEU A 12 13.53 -14.41 -24.16
C LEU A 12 12.19 -14.71 -23.49
N SER A 13 12.22 -15.27 -22.29
CA SER A 13 11.02 -15.45 -21.47
C SER A 13 10.81 -14.17 -20.67
N LEU A 14 9.82 -13.37 -21.06
CA LEU A 14 9.58 -12.03 -20.53
C LEU A 14 8.28 -11.98 -19.73
N PHE A 15 8.37 -11.37 -18.55
CA PHE A 15 7.26 -11.08 -17.66
C PHE A 15 7.10 -9.56 -17.57
N TYR A 16 5.87 -9.08 -17.68
CA TYR A 16 5.57 -7.66 -17.46
C TYR A 16 5.83 -7.29 -15.98
N ARG A 17 6.42 -6.11 -15.75
CA ARG A 17 6.62 -5.58 -14.40
C ARG A 17 5.89 -4.25 -14.25
N ASN A 18 4.73 -4.28 -13.60
CA ASN A 18 4.10 -3.05 -13.17
C ASN A 18 4.75 -2.52 -11.89
N PHE A 19 5.16 -1.26 -11.89
CA PHE A 19 5.64 -0.52 -10.73
C PHE A 19 4.89 0.81 -10.51
N LEU A 20 3.74 1.00 -11.18
CA LEU A 20 2.91 2.21 -11.13
C LEU A 20 1.51 1.88 -10.56
N PRO A 21 1.07 2.54 -9.47
CA PRO A 21 -0.25 2.31 -8.91
C PRO A 21 -1.36 3.04 -9.66
N ASN A 22 -2.61 2.59 -9.45
CA ASN A 22 -3.80 3.13 -10.12
C ASN A 22 -3.99 4.64 -9.92
N ASN A 23 -3.55 5.15 -8.78
CA ASN A 23 -3.62 6.57 -8.39
C ASN A 23 -2.32 7.33 -8.69
N PHE A 24 -1.39 6.77 -9.47
CA PHE A 24 -0.14 7.43 -9.82
C PHE A 24 -0.38 8.82 -10.42
N ARG A 25 0.35 9.82 -9.94
CA ARG A 25 0.32 11.20 -10.44
C ARG A 25 1.74 11.75 -10.57
N VAL A 26 1.96 12.47 -11.66
CA VAL A 26 3.07 13.40 -11.81
C VAL A 26 2.55 14.80 -11.50
N TYR A 27 3.18 15.49 -10.55
CA TYR A 27 2.86 16.85 -10.16
C TYR A 27 3.87 17.82 -10.79
N SER A 28 3.35 18.92 -11.33
CA SER A 28 4.14 20.05 -11.83
C SER A 28 3.51 21.35 -11.34
N TYR A 29 4.18 22.48 -11.57
CA TYR A 29 3.72 23.81 -11.18
C TYR A 29 3.39 24.63 -12.43
N ASP A 30 2.34 25.45 -12.39
CA ASP A 30 2.06 26.41 -13.46
C ASP A 30 2.79 27.74 -13.26
N ASP A 31 2.66 28.66 -14.22
CA ASP A 31 3.28 30.00 -14.18
C ASP A 31 2.82 30.86 -12.98
N ALA A 32 1.76 30.45 -12.26
CA ALA A 32 1.29 31.08 -11.03
C ALA A 32 1.81 30.39 -9.76
N GLY A 33 2.72 29.42 -9.88
CA GLY A 33 3.26 28.63 -8.77
C GLY A 33 2.26 27.64 -8.17
N ILE A 34 1.13 27.38 -8.84
CA ILE A 34 0.10 26.47 -8.34
C ILE A 34 0.42 25.06 -8.84
N MET A 35 0.59 24.14 -7.88
CA MET A 35 0.76 22.73 -8.18
C MET A 35 -0.48 22.15 -8.86
N LYS A 36 -0.28 21.44 -9.97
CA LYS A 36 -1.30 20.70 -10.70
C LYS A 36 -0.80 19.30 -11.07
N PRO A 37 -1.65 18.25 -10.98
CA PRO A 37 -1.33 16.96 -11.58
C PRO A 37 -1.36 17.09 -13.11
N LEU A 38 -0.33 16.57 -13.79
CA LEU A 38 -0.30 16.48 -15.24
C LEU A 38 -1.40 15.53 -15.74
N LYS A 39 -2.02 15.87 -16.88
CA LYS A 39 -3.07 15.07 -17.54
C LYS A 39 -2.51 14.23 -18.70
N GLU A 40 -1.27 13.78 -18.60
CA GLU A 40 -0.63 12.96 -19.63
C GLU A 40 -1.11 11.50 -19.55
N GLN A 41 -1.43 10.90 -20.70
CA GLN A 41 -1.62 9.45 -20.82
C GLN A 41 -0.25 8.79 -20.84
N LEU A 42 0.20 8.30 -19.69
CA LEU A 42 1.48 7.63 -19.55
C LEU A 42 1.36 6.16 -20.05
N PRO A 43 2.26 5.70 -20.93
CA PRO A 43 2.29 4.30 -21.35
C PRO A 43 2.87 3.45 -20.23
N ASN A 44 2.00 2.86 -19.42
CA ASN A 44 2.42 2.08 -18.25
C ASN A 44 2.93 0.66 -18.63
N PHE A 45 2.54 0.16 -19.80
CA PHE A 45 2.67 -1.25 -20.21
C PHE A 45 3.86 -1.58 -21.11
N CYS A 46 5.03 -0.99 -20.83
CA CYS A 46 6.20 -1.08 -21.72
C CYS A 46 7.52 -1.39 -21.01
N TYR A 47 7.47 -2.05 -19.84
CA TYR A 47 8.64 -2.54 -19.09
C TYR A 47 8.51 -4.02 -18.77
N PHE A 48 9.55 -4.78 -19.12
CA PHE A 48 9.61 -6.23 -19.04
C PHE A 48 10.87 -6.66 -18.29
N GLN A 49 10.74 -7.66 -17.42
CA GLN A 49 11.86 -8.37 -16.80
C GLN A 49 11.75 -9.84 -17.19
N GLY A 50 12.88 -10.53 -17.38
CA GLY A 50 12.84 -11.92 -17.80
C GLY A 50 14.16 -12.64 -17.65
N TYR A 51 14.23 -13.81 -18.29
CA TYR A 51 15.44 -14.61 -18.45
C TYR A 51 15.56 -15.10 -19.90
N ILE A 52 16.72 -15.62 -20.25
CA ILE A 52 17.05 -16.12 -21.57
C ILE A 52 16.91 -17.64 -21.55
N GLU A 53 16.06 -18.18 -22.43
CA GLU A 53 15.76 -19.61 -22.43
C GLU A 53 17.01 -20.44 -22.72
N GLY A 54 17.20 -21.51 -21.94
CA GLY A 54 18.40 -22.35 -21.98
C GLY A 54 19.62 -21.81 -21.23
N TYR A 55 19.57 -20.58 -20.68
CA TYR A 55 20.66 -20.00 -19.90
C TYR A 55 20.25 -19.79 -18.43
N PRO A 56 20.59 -20.72 -17.51
CA PRO A 56 20.30 -20.54 -16.09
C PRO A 56 21.01 -19.31 -15.53
N ASN A 57 20.36 -18.62 -14.59
CA ASN A 57 20.84 -17.38 -13.96
C ASN A 57 21.09 -16.21 -14.93
N SER A 58 20.49 -16.24 -16.14
CA SER A 58 20.45 -15.08 -17.03
C SER A 58 19.36 -14.08 -16.59
N MET A 59 19.58 -12.79 -16.86
CA MET A 59 18.60 -11.74 -16.58
C MET A 59 18.39 -10.87 -17.81
N VAL A 60 17.13 -10.51 -18.04
CA VAL A 60 16.69 -9.62 -19.12
C VAL A 60 15.91 -8.46 -18.51
N ILE A 61 16.20 -7.24 -18.94
CA ILE A 61 15.40 -6.06 -18.66
C ILE A 61 15.18 -5.37 -19.99
N LEU A 62 13.93 -5.17 -20.40
CA LEU A 62 13.60 -4.52 -21.66
C LEU A 62 12.53 -3.46 -21.45
N SER A 63 12.65 -2.36 -22.18
CA SER A 63 11.64 -1.35 -22.37
C SER A 63 11.24 -1.31 -23.84
N THR A 64 9.96 -1.13 -24.11
CA THR A 64 9.42 -0.91 -25.47
C THR A 64 8.83 0.49 -25.65
N CYS A 65 8.90 1.34 -24.62
CA CYS A 65 8.12 2.59 -24.53
C CYS A 65 8.43 3.57 -25.67
N THR A 66 9.68 3.60 -26.14
CA THR A 66 10.16 4.43 -27.24
C THR A 66 11.20 3.66 -28.06
N GLY A 67 10.77 2.48 -28.55
CA GLY A 67 11.63 1.48 -29.20
C GLY A 67 12.21 0.46 -28.21
N LEU A 68 12.80 -0.63 -28.72
CA LEU A 68 13.31 -1.71 -27.89
C LEU A 68 14.66 -1.31 -27.26
N ARG A 69 14.66 -1.05 -25.95
CA ARG A 69 15.83 -0.68 -25.15
C ARG A 69 16.04 -1.66 -24.01
N GLY A 70 17.27 -1.85 -23.55
CA GLY A 70 17.52 -2.54 -22.28
C GLY A 70 18.80 -3.37 -22.23
N LEU A 71 18.84 -4.31 -21.28
CA LEU A 71 20.02 -5.10 -20.91
C LEU A 71 19.74 -6.61 -20.92
N LEU A 72 20.71 -7.37 -21.40
CA LEU A 72 20.73 -8.83 -21.49
C LEU A 72 22.00 -9.35 -20.79
N GLN A 73 21.84 -10.02 -19.65
CA GLN A 73 22.95 -10.57 -18.86
C GLN A 73 23.09 -12.09 -19.05
N PHE A 74 24.31 -12.51 -19.42
CA PHE A 74 24.74 -13.88 -19.60
C PHE A 74 25.94 -14.14 -18.66
N GLY A 75 25.66 -14.45 -17.38
CA GLY A 75 26.69 -14.49 -16.34
C GLY A 75 27.46 -13.17 -16.28
N ASN A 76 28.79 -13.24 -16.37
CA ASN A 76 29.70 -12.09 -16.28
C ASN A 76 29.70 -11.17 -17.53
N VAL A 77 28.84 -11.40 -18.53
CA VAL A 77 28.75 -10.57 -19.75
C VAL A 77 27.37 -9.94 -19.86
N THR A 78 27.32 -8.60 -19.96
CA THR A 78 26.10 -7.86 -20.27
C THR A 78 26.15 -7.32 -21.70
N TYR A 79 25.02 -7.41 -22.42
CA TYR A 79 24.78 -6.71 -23.69
C TYR A 79 23.69 -5.66 -23.50
N GLY A 80 23.88 -4.50 -24.11
CA GLY A 80 22.85 -3.48 -24.26
C GLY A 80 22.17 -3.60 -25.62
N ILE A 81 20.88 -3.28 -25.66
CA ILE A 81 20.11 -3.05 -26.89
C ILE A 81 19.53 -1.64 -26.85
N GLU A 82 19.72 -0.88 -27.91
CA GLU A 82 19.15 0.46 -28.08
C GLU A 82 18.73 0.71 -29.55
N PRO A 83 17.65 1.48 -29.81
CA PRO A 83 17.27 1.89 -31.16
C PRO A 83 18.37 2.73 -31.82
N LEU A 84 18.62 2.49 -33.10
CA LEU A 84 19.48 3.36 -33.89
C LEU A 84 18.73 4.65 -34.22
N GLU A 85 19.01 5.73 -33.49
CA GLU A 85 18.44 7.05 -33.80
C GLU A 85 18.74 7.41 -35.27
N SER A 86 17.70 7.80 -36.02
CA SER A 86 17.68 8.02 -37.48
C SER A 86 17.42 6.81 -38.40
N SER A 87 17.21 5.58 -37.90
CA SER A 87 16.80 4.46 -38.78
C SER A 87 15.32 4.53 -39.17
N ILE A 88 15.06 4.40 -40.48
CA ILE A 88 13.70 4.32 -41.06
C ILE A 88 13.07 2.93 -40.80
N GLY A 89 13.88 1.92 -40.49
CA GLY A 89 13.47 0.51 -40.39
C GLY A 89 13.24 -0.03 -38.97
N PHE A 90 13.21 0.83 -37.93
CA PHE A 90 13.23 0.42 -36.52
C PHE A 90 14.41 -0.51 -36.18
N GLU A 91 15.60 -0.22 -36.72
CA GLU A 91 16.80 -1.01 -36.44
C GLU A 91 17.33 -0.74 -35.02
N HIS A 92 17.91 -1.77 -34.40
CA HIS A 92 18.47 -1.71 -33.05
C HIS A 92 19.94 -2.11 -33.08
N VAL A 93 20.77 -1.43 -32.29
CA VAL A 93 22.16 -1.80 -32.05
C VAL A 93 22.20 -2.69 -30.81
N ILE A 94 22.81 -3.87 -30.95
CA ILE A 94 23.17 -4.72 -29.82
C ILE A 94 24.68 -4.60 -29.63
N TYR A 95 25.13 -4.21 -28.43
CA TYR A 95 26.53 -3.99 -28.11
C TYR A 95 26.91 -4.65 -26.78
N GLN A 96 28.13 -5.19 -26.69
CA GLN A 96 28.65 -5.70 -25.42
C GLN A 96 28.99 -4.51 -24.51
N VAL A 97 28.41 -4.50 -23.30
CA VAL A 97 28.70 -3.50 -22.27
C VAL A 97 30.08 -3.79 -21.69
N LYS A 98 31.01 -2.82 -21.75
CA LYS A 98 32.40 -2.98 -21.31
C LYS A 98 32.73 -2.01 -20.17
N ASN A 99 33.29 -2.55 -19.09
CA ASN A 99 33.71 -1.78 -17.91
C ASN A 99 34.75 -0.70 -18.26
N LYS A 100 34.38 0.57 -18.06
CA LYS A 100 35.29 1.71 -18.18
C LYS A 100 36.01 1.96 -16.85
N LYS A 101 37.21 1.39 -16.67
CA LYS A 101 38.12 1.82 -15.60
C LYS A 101 38.60 3.26 -15.84
N LYS A 102 37.91 4.24 -15.26
CA LYS A 102 38.41 5.60 -14.97
C LYS A 102 37.84 6.04 -13.63
N GLY A 103 38.70 6.15 -12.62
CA GLY A 103 38.27 6.46 -11.26
C GLY A 103 38.22 7.94 -10.95
N ILE A 104 37.34 8.30 -10.02
CA ILE A 104 37.57 9.14 -8.84
C ILE A 104 36.82 8.41 -7.70
N PRO A 105 37.42 8.17 -6.52
CA PRO A 105 36.68 7.63 -5.38
C PRO A 105 35.68 8.68 -4.88
N LEU A 106 34.40 8.34 -4.88
CA LEU A 106 33.33 9.17 -4.32
C LEU A 106 32.85 8.48 -3.04
N TYR A 107 33.01 9.14 -1.90
CA TYR A 107 32.65 8.58 -0.59
C TYR A 107 31.26 9.05 -0.16
N ALA A 108 30.54 8.17 0.54
CA ALA A 108 29.47 8.56 1.44
C ALA A 108 30.03 8.64 2.87
N GLU A 109 29.69 9.67 3.62
CA GLU A 109 30.16 9.85 5.01
C GLU A 109 29.54 8.78 5.94
N LYS A 110 30.35 8.24 6.87
CA LYS A 110 30.02 7.14 7.80
C LYS A 110 30.15 7.58 9.27
N ASP A 111 29.26 7.10 10.13
CA ASP A 111 29.33 6.98 11.60
C ASP A 111 28.21 5.99 12.05
N ILE A 112 28.27 5.16 13.10
CA ILE A 112 29.35 4.62 13.97
C ILE A 112 28.95 3.18 14.36
N GLU A 113 29.95 2.30 14.42
CA GLU A 113 30.09 0.93 15.00
C GLU A 113 28.92 -0.06 15.28
N SER A 114 29.30 -1.34 15.16
CA SER A 114 28.49 -2.55 15.18
C SER A 114 28.55 -3.35 16.49
N ARG A 115 27.68 -4.35 16.63
CA ARG A 115 28.00 -5.64 17.28
C ARG A 115 27.18 -6.77 16.65
N ALA A 116 27.84 -7.88 16.34
CA ALA A 116 27.27 -9.02 15.65
C ALA A 116 27.00 -10.22 16.59
N LEU A 117 26.05 -11.08 16.23
CA LEU A 117 25.94 -12.48 16.64
C LEU A 117 25.18 -13.26 15.53
N PRO A 118 25.47 -14.56 15.30
CA PRO A 118 25.05 -15.25 14.08
C PRO A 118 23.76 -16.09 14.26
N TYR A 119 22.91 -16.20 13.23
CA TYR A 119 22.20 -17.46 12.99
C TYR A 119 21.68 -17.66 11.54
N LYS A 120 21.21 -18.89 11.27
CA LYS A 120 20.87 -19.47 9.98
C LYS A 120 19.66 -18.82 9.28
N ILE A 121 19.76 -18.69 7.96
CA ILE A 121 18.70 -18.26 7.05
C ILE A 121 17.57 -19.31 7.02
N GLN A 122 16.36 -18.92 7.40
CA GLN A 122 15.13 -19.55 6.90
C GLN A 122 14.68 -18.80 5.64
N THR A 123 14.29 -19.56 4.61
CA THR A 123 13.81 -19.03 3.33
C THR A 123 12.46 -18.32 3.51
N VAL A 124 12.45 -17.00 3.40
CA VAL A 124 11.24 -16.18 3.51
C VAL A 124 10.40 -16.32 2.23
N LYS A 125 9.11 -16.65 2.39
CA LYS A 125 8.19 -17.00 1.30
C LYS A 125 7.31 -15.85 0.76
N PHE A 126 7.56 -14.62 1.21
CA PHE A 126 6.69 -13.47 0.93
C PHE A 126 7.37 -12.40 0.07
N SER A 127 6.58 -11.74 -0.77
CA SER A 127 7.00 -10.58 -1.58
C SER A 127 6.84 -9.29 -0.78
N HIS A 128 7.75 -8.35 -0.99
CA HIS A 128 7.77 -7.07 -0.29
C HIS A 128 7.70 -5.91 -1.29
N TYR A 129 7.07 -4.81 -0.90
CA TYR A 129 6.87 -3.63 -1.75
C TYR A 129 7.52 -2.39 -1.14
N VAL A 130 7.93 -1.39 -1.95
CA VAL A 130 8.43 -0.09 -1.47
C VAL A 130 7.72 1.04 -2.19
N GLU A 131 6.80 1.74 -1.55
CA GLU A 131 6.15 2.94 -2.10
C GLU A 131 7.11 4.13 -2.11
N MET A 132 7.70 4.42 -3.26
CA MET A 132 8.66 5.50 -3.49
C MET A 132 7.99 6.75 -4.07
N HIS A 133 8.17 7.90 -3.43
CA HIS A 133 7.84 9.21 -4.00
C HIS A 133 9.11 9.91 -4.52
N ILE A 134 9.12 10.38 -5.76
CA ILE A 134 10.31 11.01 -6.37
C ILE A 134 10.07 12.50 -6.63
N ILE A 135 11.03 13.33 -6.23
CA ILE A 135 11.09 14.76 -6.52
C ILE A 135 12.33 15.01 -7.38
N VAL A 136 12.17 15.72 -8.50
CA VAL A 136 13.28 16.10 -9.39
C VAL A 136 13.55 17.60 -9.26
N GLU A 137 14.78 17.95 -8.87
CA GLU A 137 15.27 19.33 -8.81
C GLU A 137 15.21 20.01 -10.19
N LYS A 138 14.95 21.33 -10.23
CA LYS A 138 14.95 22.13 -11.45
C LYS A 138 16.14 21.87 -12.37
N LYS A 139 17.37 21.93 -11.83
CA LYS A 139 18.60 21.71 -12.62
C LYS A 139 18.71 20.30 -13.19
N LEU A 140 18.18 19.30 -12.48
CA LEU A 140 18.18 17.93 -12.97
C LEU A 140 17.11 17.72 -14.04
N TYR A 141 15.93 18.32 -13.86
CA TYR A 141 14.88 18.37 -14.88
C TYR A 141 15.36 19.03 -16.17
N GLU A 142 16.04 20.19 -16.05
CA GLU A 142 16.69 20.90 -17.16
C GLU A 142 17.71 20.01 -17.87
N HIS A 143 18.64 19.41 -17.11
CA HIS A 143 19.68 18.50 -17.64
C HIS A 143 19.11 17.24 -18.31
N MET A 144 18.00 16.70 -17.79
CA MET A 144 17.36 15.50 -18.33
C MET A 144 16.52 15.77 -19.59
N GLY A 145 16.29 17.03 -19.98
CA GLY A 145 15.69 17.39 -21.27
C GLY A 145 14.68 18.54 -21.23
N SER A 146 14.36 19.08 -20.06
CA SER A 146 13.38 20.19 -19.88
C SER A 146 11.95 19.89 -20.38
N ASP A 147 11.59 18.62 -20.56
CA ASP A 147 10.29 18.16 -21.05
C ASP A 147 9.68 17.12 -20.10
N THR A 148 8.40 17.27 -19.75
CA THR A 148 7.74 16.44 -18.73
C THR A 148 7.66 14.97 -19.13
N ALA A 149 7.42 14.66 -20.40
CA ALA A 149 7.31 13.30 -20.89
C ALA A 149 8.71 12.64 -20.99
N ILE A 150 9.71 13.35 -21.51
CA ILE A 150 11.09 12.85 -21.63
C ILE A 150 11.69 12.57 -20.24
N VAL A 151 11.54 13.51 -19.29
CA VAL A 151 12.03 13.32 -17.92
C VAL A 151 11.27 12.18 -17.23
N THR A 152 9.95 12.09 -17.39
CA THR A 152 9.16 10.96 -16.87
C THR A 152 9.64 9.61 -17.39
N GLN A 153 9.87 9.48 -18.70
CA GLN A 153 10.38 8.22 -19.29
C GLN A 153 11.77 7.85 -18.73
N LYS A 154 12.67 8.82 -18.54
CA LYS A 154 13.99 8.58 -17.94
C LYS A 154 13.91 8.12 -16.49
N ILE A 155 12.99 8.68 -15.69
CA ILE A 155 12.76 8.23 -14.31
C ILE A 155 12.10 6.84 -14.27
N PHE A 156 11.18 6.52 -15.19
CA PHE A 156 10.61 5.18 -15.29
C PHE A 156 11.67 4.13 -15.68
N GLN A 157 12.55 4.43 -16.63
CA GLN A 157 13.69 3.56 -16.97
C GLN A 157 14.64 3.38 -15.78
N LEU A 158 14.94 4.46 -15.05
CA LEU A 158 15.75 4.42 -13.83
C LEU A 158 15.15 3.48 -12.77
N ILE A 159 13.85 3.58 -12.50
CA ILE A 159 13.16 2.73 -11.51
C ILE A 159 12.99 1.28 -12.01
N GLY A 160 12.83 1.04 -13.31
CA GLY A 160 12.89 -0.31 -13.88
C GLY A 160 14.24 -0.99 -13.65
N LEU A 161 15.35 -0.26 -13.82
CA LEU A 161 16.70 -0.76 -13.53
C LEU A 161 16.91 -1.01 -12.04
N THR A 162 16.48 -0.10 -11.15
CA THR A 162 16.58 -0.30 -9.69
C THR A 162 15.70 -1.47 -9.22
N ASN A 163 14.51 -1.66 -9.81
CA ASN A 163 13.66 -2.83 -9.53
C ASN A 163 14.36 -4.16 -9.86
N ALA A 164 15.03 -4.24 -11.01
CA ALA A 164 15.75 -5.45 -11.38
C ALA A 164 16.91 -5.76 -10.43
N ILE A 165 17.61 -4.74 -9.92
CA ILE A 165 18.65 -4.91 -8.89
C ILE A 165 18.05 -5.54 -7.61
N PHE A 166 16.88 -5.08 -7.16
CA PHE A 166 16.22 -5.62 -5.96
C PHE A 166 15.47 -6.94 -6.17
N SER A 167 15.40 -7.46 -7.40
CA SER A 167 14.70 -8.72 -7.66
C SER A 167 15.31 -9.93 -6.92
N SER A 168 16.62 -9.93 -6.62
CA SER A 168 17.26 -10.96 -5.80
C SER A 168 16.82 -10.97 -4.33
N PHE A 169 16.16 -9.91 -3.87
CA PHE A 169 15.61 -9.77 -2.51
C PHE A 169 14.10 -10.06 -2.44
N ASN A 170 13.46 -10.41 -3.58
CA ASN A 170 12.01 -10.49 -3.72
C ASN A 170 11.28 -9.20 -3.24
N LEU A 171 11.92 -8.05 -3.53
CA LEU A 171 11.48 -6.71 -3.18
C LEU A 171 11.14 -5.93 -4.46
N THR A 172 9.96 -5.33 -4.53
CA THR A 172 9.48 -4.56 -5.68
C THR A 172 9.28 -3.09 -5.30
N ILE A 173 10.01 -2.20 -5.95
CA ILE A 173 9.86 -0.74 -5.81
C ILE A 173 8.65 -0.30 -6.63
N ILE A 174 7.73 0.38 -5.97
CA ILE A 174 6.50 0.93 -6.54
C ILE A 174 6.59 2.45 -6.50
N LEU A 175 6.57 3.09 -7.67
CA LEU A 175 6.67 4.54 -7.78
C LEU A 175 5.28 5.17 -7.51
N SER A 176 5.03 5.64 -6.30
CA SER A 176 3.69 6.07 -5.85
C SER A 176 3.24 7.41 -6.46
N SER A 177 4.18 8.34 -6.63
CA SER A 177 3.95 9.62 -7.31
C SER A 177 5.28 10.32 -7.62
N MET A 178 5.27 11.27 -8.56
CA MET A 178 6.43 12.11 -8.90
C MET A 178 6.10 13.60 -8.80
N GLU A 179 7.11 14.43 -8.54
CA GLU A 179 7.01 15.90 -8.53
C GLU A 179 8.21 16.52 -9.25
N PHE A 180 7.96 17.50 -10.13
CA PHE A 180 9.01 18.24 -10.84
C PHE A 180 9.02 19.71 -10.40
N TRP A 181 10.18 20.19 -9.94
CA TRP A 181 10.39 21.59 -9.58
C TRP A 181 10.78 22.42 -10.81
N ILE A 182 9.85 22.61 -11.75
CA ILE A 182 10.15 23.27 -13.02
C ILE A 182 10.29 24.80 -12.90
N ASP A 183 9.59 25.40 -11.93
CA ASP A 183 9.57 26.84 -11.68
C ASP A 183 10.73 27.26 -10.77
N GLU A 184 10.81 26.71 -9.57
CA GLU A 184 11.87 26.93 -8.59
C GLU A 184 12.00 25.77 -7.60
N ASN A 185 13.20 25.60 -7.02
CA ASN A 185 13.44 24.60 -5.99
C ASN A 185 12.71 24.97 -4.69
N LYS A 186 11.84 24.09 -4.19
CA LYS A 186 11.03 24.35 -2.97
C LYS A 186 11.82 24.28 -1.66
N ILE A 187 13.08 23.87 -1.72
CA ILE A 187 14.10 24.03 -0.66
C ILE A 187 15.42 24.50 -1.27
N SER A 188 16.26 25.17 -0.47
CA SER A 188 17.63 25.47 -0.89
C SER A 188 18.47 24.18 -1.04
N THR A 189 19.03 23.97 -2.24
CA THR A 189 19.90 22.83 -2.57
C THR A 189 21.40 23.10 -2.36
N ALA A 190 21.76 24.24 -1.75
CA ALA A 190 23.16 24.61 -1.51
C ALA A 190 23.76 23.92 -0.26
N GLY A 191 24.99 23.40 -0.35
CA GLY A 191 25.68 22.65 0.71
C GLY A 191 25.85 21.18 0.34
N ASP A 192 26.41 20.38 1.26
CA ASP A 192 26.58 18.93 1.10
C ASP A 192 25.25 18.15 1.15
N ALA A 193 25.30 16.84 0.85
CA ALA A 193 24.14 15.97 0.86
C ALA A 193 23.51 15.79 2.25
N ASN A 194 24.26 15.85 3.34
CA ASN A 194 23.74 15.67 4.70
C ASN A 194 22.96 16.91 5.15
N ALA A 195 23.50 18.11 4.91
CA ALA A 195 22.81 19.37 5.12
C ALA A 195 21.55 19.49 4.23
N LEU A 196 21.61 18.99 3.00
CA LEU A 196 20.44 18.93 2.11
C LEU A 196 19.39 17.92 2.59
N LEU A 197 19.80 16.71 2.99
CA LEU A 197 18.92 15.67 3.52
C LEU A 197 18.16 16.17 4.76
N TYR A 198 18.83 16.86 5.69
CA TYR A 198 18.17 17.43 6.86
C TYR A 198 17.06 18.42 6.49
N ARG A 199 17.31 19.32 5.53
CA ARG A 199 16.31 20.26 5.01
C ARG A 199 15.17 19.56 4.28
N PHE A 200 15.49 18.55 3.46
CA PHE A 200 14.51 17.75 2.73
C PHE A 200 13.59 16.96 3.67
N LEU A 201 14.14 16.29 4.69
CA LEU A 201 13.36 15.59 5.71
C LEU A 201 12.46 16.55 6.50
N ARG A 202 12.93 17.76 6.84
CA ARG A 202 12.11 18.79 7.47
C ARG A 202 10.95 19.24 6.58
N TRP A 203 11.20 19.48 5.29
CA TRP A 203 10.18 19.86 4.30
C TRP A 203 9.16 18.74 4.08
N LYS A 204 9.62 17.49 3.90
CA LYS A 204 8.80 16.27 3.75
C LYS A 204 7.76 16.14 4.85
N ARG A 205 8.16 16.34 6.12
CA ARG A 205 7.28 16.27 7.30
C ARG A 205 6.13 17.28 7.30
N SER A 206 6.25 18.38 6.58
CA SER A 206 5.20 19.41 6.49
C SER A 206 4.41 19.34 5.18
N TYR A 207 5.06 19.00 4.07
CA TYR A 207 4.47 19.12 2.73
C TYR A 207 3.86 17.80 2.21
N LEU A 208 4.50 16.66 2.48
CA LEU A 208 4.13 15.37 1.90
C LEU A 208 3.20 14.54 2.81
N VAL A 209 2.61 15.16 3.83
CA VAL A 209 1.77 14.48 4.85
C VAL A 209 0.53 13.80 4.25
N LEU A 210 -0.02 14.35 3.17
CA LEU A 210 -1.21 13.84 2.47
C LEU A 210 -0.89 12.87 1.32
N ARG A 211 0.38 12.51 1.11
CA ARG A 211 0.80 11.54 0.09
C ARG A 211 1.43 10.31 0.78
N PRO A 212 0.73 9.16 0.82
CA PRO A 212 1.33 7.91 1.27
C PRO A 212 2.61 7.60 0.47
N HIS A 213 3.68 7.27 1.21
CA HIS A 213 4.97 6.82 0.70
C HIS A 213 5.77 6.20 1.85
N ASP A 214 6.49 5.13 1.54
CA ASP A 214 7.43 4.48 2.45
C ASP A 214 8.77 5.21 2.44
N MET A 215 9.16 5.76 1.29
CA MET A 215 10.40 6.50 1.07
C MET A 215 10.18 7.68 0.11
N ALA A 216 10.76 8.85 0.41
CA ALA A 216 10.81 9.97 -0.53
C ALA A 216 12.24 10.21 -1.03
N PHE A 217 12.41 10.44 -2.32
CA PHE A 217 13.71 10.65 -2.97
C PHE A 217 13.75 12.04 -3.60
N LEU A 218 14.71 12.87 -3.19
CA LEU A 218 15.05 14.12 -3.87
C LEU A 218 16.25 13.86 -4.80
N LEU A 219 16.03 13.96 -6.11
CA LEU A 219 17.04 13.80 -7.13
C LEU A 219 17.58 15.18 -7.52
N VAL A 220 18.88 15.41 -7.34
CA VAL A 220 19.54 16.71 -7.58
C VAL A 220 20.68 16.61 -8.58
N TYR A 221 21.00 17.71 -9.27
CA TYR A 221 22.09 17.76 -10.23
C TYR A 221 23.40 18.23 -9.59
N GLY A 222 24.46 17.42 -9.70
CA GLY A 222 25.79 17.72 -9.17
C GLY A 222 26.82 17.90 -10.28
N GLU A 223 27.27 19.13 -10.52
CA GLU A 223 28.23 19.39 -11.60
C GLU A 223 29.68 19.01 -11.21
N THR A 224 30.06 19.31 -9.95
CA THR A 224 31.32 18.90 -9.32
C THR A 224 31.05 18.52 -7.87
N VAL A 225 30.79 17.23 -7.62
CA VAL A 225 30.45 16.69 -6.29
C VAL A 225 31.36 15.52 -5.93
N ASN A 226 31.78 15.46 -4.67
CA ASN A 226 32.61 14.36 -4.13
C ASN A 226 31.79 13.25 -3.44
N TYR A 227 30.46 13.38 -3.47
CA TYR A 227 29.48 12.50 -2.85
C TYR A 227 28.36 12.15 -3.84
N ILE A 228 27.76 10.97 -3.67
CA ILE A 228 26.67 10.45 -4.52
C ILE A 228 25.27 10.68 -3.95
N GLY A 229 25.15 11.03 -2.66
CA GLY A 229 23.88 11.24 -1.98
C GLY A 229 23.99 11.08 -0.47
N ALA A 230 22.84 11.10 0.21
CA ALA A 230 22.71 10.81 1.63
C ALA A 230 21.34 10.21 1.96
N THR A 231 21.30 9.39 3.00
CA THR A 231 20.10 8.82 3.64
C THR A 231 20.39 8.61 5.13
N VAL A 232 19.37 8.38 5.96
CA VAL A 232 19.59 7.97 7.35
C VAL A 232 19.56 6.45 7.43
N GLN A 233 20.67 5.84 7.86
CA GLN A 233 20.82 4.38 7.83
C GLN A 233 19.77 3.67 8.72
N GLY A 234 19.14 2.62 8.18
CA GLY A 234 18.17 1.81 8.93
C GLY A 234 16.90 2.56 9.36
N LYS A 235 16.51 3.59 8.60
CA LYS A 235 15.33 4.44 8.81
C LYS A 235 14.26 4.36 7.71
N MET A 236 14.33 3.38 6.82
CA MET A 236 13.20 3.00 5.98
C MET A 236 11.95 2.75 6.85
N CYS A 237 10.76 3.08 6.33
CA CYS A 237 9.48 3.11 7.05
C CYS A 237 9.34 4.16 8.18
N ASP A 238 10.41 4.84 8.62
CA ASP A 238 10.28 5.89 9.65
C ASP A 238 9.72 7.17 9.03
N LYS A 239 8.44 7.49 9.31
CA LYS A 239 7.75 8.69 8.79
C LYS A 239 8.59 9.97 8.82
N ASN A 240 9.45 10.14 9.84
CA ASN A 240 10.26 11.32 10.07
C ASN A 240 11.64 11.30 9.38
N TYR A 241 12.19 10.12 9.07
CA TYR A 241 13.57 9.95 8.59
C TYR A 241 13.70 9.16 7.28
N ALA A 242 12.62 8.54 6.80
CA ALA A 242 12.52 7.85 5.53
C ALA A 242 12.55 8.85 4.35
N GLY A 243 13.76 9.22 3.96
CA GLY A 243 14.02 10.08 2.82
C GLY A 243 15.47 9.97 2.35
N VAL A 244 15.69 10.13 1.06
CA VAL A 244 16.99 10.06 0.38
C VAL A 244 17.21 11.33 -0.41
N VAL A 245 18.44 11.82 -0.42
CA VAL A 245 18.95 12.75 -1.44
C VAL A 245 19.90 11.97 -2.33
N ALA A 246 19.60 11.87 -3.62
CA ALA A 246 20.49 11.23 -4.60
C ALA A 246 20.99 12.27 -5.60
N VAL A 247 22.30 12.32 -5.80
CA VAL A 247 22.94 13.26 -6.72
C VAL A 247 23.21 12.57 -8.04
N HIS A 248 22.92 13.25 -9.14
CA HIS A 248 23.26 12.83 -10.49
C HIS A 248 24.49 13.62 -10.98
N PRO A 249 25.70 13.02 -11.01
CA PRO A 249 26.88 13.65 -11.60
C PRO A 249 26.72 13.93 -13.10
N LYS A 250 27.37 14.97 -13.61
CA LYS A 250 27.28 15.41 -15.03
C LYS A 250 27.59 14.33 -16.09
N ALA A 251 28.42 13.33 -15.77
CA ALA A 251 28.96 12.35 -16.73
C ALA A 251 28.58 10.90 -16.41
N ILE A 252 27.51 10.68 -15.64
CA ILE A 252 27.02 9.35 -15.25
C ILE A 252 25.98 8.80 -16.24
N SER A 253 25.85 7.47 -16.35
CA SER A 253 24.75 6.82 -17.08
C SER A 253 23.54 6.59 -16.17
N LEU A 254 22.36 6.34 -16.76
CA LEU A 254 21.16 5.93 -16.01
C LEU A 254 21.38 4.61 -15.24
N GLU A 255 22.19 3.68 -15.75
CA GLU A 255 22.57 2.43 -15.05
C GLU A 255 23.37 2.69 -13.76
N SER A 256 24.36 3.57 -13.87
CA SER A 256 25.19 3.97 -12.73
C SER A 256 24.39 4.82 -11.73
N PHE A 257 23.44 5.64 -12.19
CA PHE A 257 22.51 6.34 -11.30
C PHE A 257 21.50 5.38 -10.64
N ALA A 258 21.02 4.34 -11.34
CA ALA A 258 20.21 3.26 -10.75
C ALA A 258 20.97 2.52 -9.64
N THR A 259 22.29 2.36 -9.81
CA THR A 259 23.20 1.80 -8.79
C THR A 259 23.29 2.73 -7.56
N ILE A 260 23.37 4.05 -7.75
CA ILE A 260 23.32 5.03 -6.64
C ILE A 260 21.99 4.96 -5.88
N LEU A 261 20.85 4.91 -6.59
CA LEU A 261 19.54 4.74 -5.97
C LEU A 261 19.44 3.44 -5.18
N ALA A 262 19.98 2.33 -5.72
CA ALA A 262 20.02 1.04 -5.03
C ALA A 262 20.86 1.10 -3.76
N GLN A 263 22.08 1.66 -3.81
CA GLN A 263 22.94 1.82 -2.63
C GLN A 263 22.27 2.66 -1.54
N LEU A 264 21.67 3.80 -1.89
CA LEU A 264 21.02 4.69 -0.93
C LEU A 264 19.73 4.08 -0.35
N LEU A 265 18.97 3.30 -1.14
CA LEU A 265 17.81 2.57 -0.62
C LEU A 265 18.24 1.43 0.32
N SER A 266 19.29 0.70 -0.03
CA SER A 266 19.88 -0.35 0.81
C SER A 266 20.41 0.19 2.14
N LEU A 267 21.13 1.33 2.13
CA LEU A 267 21.52 2.04 3.35
C LEU A 267 20.30 2.44 4.19
N SER A 268 19.20 2.89 3.57
CA SER A 268 17.94 3.17 4.29
C SER A 268 17.36 1.93 5.00
N MET A 269 17.49 0.75 4.39
CA MET A 269 17.16 -0.55 5.02
C MET A 269 18.14 -0.98 6.11
N GLY A 270 19.30 -0.33 6.20
CA GLY A 270 20.35 -0.65 7.18
C GLY A 270 21.50 -1.47 6.61
N ILE A 271 21.40 -1.92 5.36
CA ILE A 271 22.43 -2.69 4.65
C ILE A 271 23.68 -1.82 4.50
N ALA A 272 24.81 -2.30 5.02
CA ALA A 272 26.07 -1.57 4.96
C ALA A 272 26.76 -1.70 3.60
N TYR A 273 27.78 -0.87 3.35
CA TYR A 273 28.74 -1.13 2.28
C TYR A 273 29.53 -2.41 2.58
N ASP A 274 29.67 -3.28 1.58
CA ASP A 274 30.39 -4.54 1.64
C ASP A 274 31.86 -4.32 2.04
N ASP A 275 32.32 -5.11 3.02
CA ASP A 275 33.74 -5.22 3.36
C ASP A 275 34.41 -6.26 2.44
N ILE A 276 35.46 -5.84 1.73
CA ILE A 276 36.12 -6.63 0.69
C ILE A 276 36.82 -7.87 1.27
N ASP A 277 37.25 -7.81 2.54
CA ASP A 277 37.99 -8.90 3.19
C ASP A 277 37.07 -9.96 3.81
N THR A 278 35.79 -9.64 4.06
CA THR A 278 34.84 -10.53 4.76
C THR A 278 33.61 -10.92 3.93
N CYS A 279 33.19 -10.09 2.97
CA CYS A 279 32.00 -10.32 2.17
C CYS A 279 32.32 -11.04 0.85
N GLN A 280 31.56 -12.10 0.56
CA GLN A 280 31.67 -12.84 -0.70
C GLN A 280 30.75 -12.21 -1.75
N CYS A 281 31.36 -11.60 -2.76
CA CYS A 281 30.68 -11.19 -3.98
C CYS A 281 30.77 -12.29 -5.04
N PRO A 282 29.65 -12.78 -5.63
CA PRO A 282 29.72 -13.81 -6.68
C PRO A 282 30.19 -13.27 -8.05
N GLU A 283 30.18 -11.94 -8.20
CA GLU A 283 30.63 -11.22 -9.40
C GLU A 283 31.89 -10.39 -9.10
N SER A 284 32.48 -9.79 -10.14
CA SER A 284 33.67 -8.93 -9.97
C SER A 284 33.46 -7.69 -9.08
N ILE A 285 32.21 -7.25 -8.89
CA ILE A 285 31.82 -6.17 -7.98
C ILE A 285 30.31 -6.25 -7.66
N CYS A 286 29.96 -6.05 -6.39
CA CYS A 286 28.57 -6.11 -5.90
C CYS A 286 27.97 -4.71 -5.71
N ILE A 287 26.64 -4.63 -5.62
CA ILE A 287 25.90 -3.35 -5.50
C ILE A 287 26.41 -2.51 -4.34
N MET A 288 26.66 -3.12 -3.18
CA MET A 288 27.10 -2.43 -1.97
C MET A 288 28.62 -2.22 -1.90
N ASN A 289 29.31 -2.21 -3.05
CA ASN A 289 30.67 -1.69 -3.15
C ASN A 289 30.63 -0.23 -3.69
N PRO A 290 31.31 0.76 -3.08
CA PRO A 290 31.31 2.15 -3.56
C PRO A 290 31.71 2.31 -5.04
N ASP A 291 32.66 1.51 -5.54
CA ASP A 291 33.13 1.56 -6.93
C ASP A 291 32.13 0.96 -7.94
N ALA A 292 31.02 0.37 -7.48
CA ALA A 292 30.00 -0.22 -8.34
C ALA A 292 29.40 0.79 -9.33
N ILE A 293 29.38 2.09 -8.97
CA ILE A 293 28.93 3.16 -9.86
C ILE A 293 29.78 3.31 -11.13
N HIS A 294 31.05 2.87 -11.09
CA HIS A 294 32.00 2.93 -12.21
C HIS A 294 32.04 1.64 -13.05
N SER A 295 31.42 0.56 -12.56
CA SER A 295 31.28 -0.70 -13.28
C SER A 295 30.00 -0.71 -14.11
N SER A 296 30.06 -1.29 -15.29
CA SER A 296 28.97 -1.30 -16.27
C SER A 296 28.21 -2.63 -16.24
N GLY A 297 26.95 -2.63 -16.67
CA GLY A 297 26.11 -3.83 -16.64
C GLY A 297 25.47 -4.10 -15.28
N LEU A 298 24.71 -5.20 -15.23
CA LEU A 298 23.91 -5.60 -14.08
C LEU A 298 24.75 -6.22 -12.96
N LYS A 299 24.36 -5.91 -11.72
CA LYS A 299 25.11 -6.23 -10.51
C LYS A 299 24.16 -6.79 -9.46
N ILE A 300 24.71 -7.66 -8.63
CA ILE A 300 23.97 -8.38 -7.59
C ILE A 300 24.45 -7.94 -6.20
N PHE A 301 23.70 -8.31 -5.18
CA PHE A 301 24.07 -8.13 -3.78
C PHE A 301 25.05 -9.23 -3.33
N SER A 302 25.92 -8.89 -2.38
CA SER A 302 26.83 -9.85 -1.73
C SER A 302 26.08 -10.74 -0.73
N ASN A 303 26.76 -11.77 -0.20
CA ASN A 303 26.23 -12.56 0.91
C ASN A 303 25.97 -11.72 2.19
N CYS A 304 26.81 -10.73 2.49
CA CYS A 304 26.61 -9.77 3.60
C CYS A 304 25.35 -8.95 3.39
N SER A 305 25.21 -8.36 2.20
CA SER A 305 24.04 -7.57 1.80
C SER A 305 22.74 -8.37 1.91
N MET A 306 22.76 -9.66 1.52
CA MET A 306 21.62 -10.58 1.71
C MET A 306 21.32 -10.84 3.19
N GLY A 307 22.34 -10.97 4.04
CA GLY A 307 22.21 -11.13 5.49
C GLY A 307 21.59 -9.91 6.16
N ASP A 308 22.11 -8.72 5.88
CA ASP A 308 21.59 -7.44 6.37
C ASP A 308 20.14 -7.23 5.93
N PHE A 309 19.81 -7.52 4.67
CA PHE A 309 18.44 -7.44 4.17
C PHE A 309 17.50 -8.42 4.89
N ALA A 310 17.93 -9.67 5.07
CA ALA A 310 17.16 -10.67 5.82
C ALA A 310 16.94 -10.24 7.28
N GLN A 311 17.92 -9.61 7.92
CA GLN A 311 17.79 -9.03 9.27
C GLN A 311 16.81 -7.85 9.27
N PHE A 312 16.87 -6.96 8.28
CA PHE A 312 15.96 -5.82 8.15
C PHE A 312 14.50 -6.27 7.92
N ILE A 313 14.25 -7.18 6.99
CA ILE A 313 12.93 -7.79 6.77
C ILE A 313 12.46 -8.57 8.00
N SER A 314 13.38 -9.16 8.75
CA SER A 314 13.11 -9.80 10.06
C SER A 314 13.06 -8.82 11.24
N SER A 315 13.07 -7.50 11.01
CA SER A 315 12.87 -6.47 12.04
C SER A 315 11.47 -5.87 11.98
N LYS A 316 10.96 -5.28 13.06
CA LYS A 316 9.65 -4.57 13.04
C LYS A 316 9.64 -3.35 12.09
N LYS A 317 10.81 -2.90 11.65
CA LYS A 317 10.99 -1.71 10.79
C LYS A 317 10.60 -1.96 9.33
N SER A 318 10.36 -3.20 8.91
CA SER A 318 9.95 -3.55 7.54
C SER A 318 8.43 -3.60 7.32
N GLN A 319 7.61 -3.27 8.33
CA GLN A 319 6.15 -3.42 8.24
C GLN A 319 5.49 -2.59 7.14
N CYS A 320 6.04 -1.43 6.77
CA CYS A 320 5.52 -0.64 5.64
C CYS A 320 5.79 -1.25 4.26
N LEU A 321 6.45 -2.42 4.21
CA LEU A 321 6.78 -3.12 2.97
C LEU A 321 5.90 -4.35 2.75
N GLN A 322 4.90 -4.54 3.62
CA GLN A 322 3.99 -5.70 3.63
C GLN A 322 2.58 -5.33 3.17
N ASN A 323 2.23 -4.05 3.14
CA ASN A 323 1.11 -3.55 2.34
C ASN A 323 1.42 -3.78 0.86
N GLU A 324 0.67 -4.68 0.24
CA GLU A 324 0.56 -4.71 -1.21
C GLU A 324 -0.17 -3.44 -1.66
N PRO A 325 0.51 -2.50 -2.36
CA PRO A 325 -0.17 -1.32 -2.87
C PRO A 325 -1.23 -1.77 -3.86
N ARG A 326 -2.32 -0.99 -3.97
CA ARG A 326 -3.28 -1.13 -5.08
C ARG A 326 -2.63 -0.66 -6.38
N LEU A 327 -1.75 -1.53 -6.89
CA LEU A 327 -1.14 -1.40 -8.20
C LEU A 327 -2.23 -1.25 -9.25
N GLN A 328 -1.87 -0.67 -10.39
CA GLN A 328 -2.75 -0.74 -11.53
C GLN A 328 -2.87 -2.20 -11.96
N SER A 329 -3.93 -2.88 -11.49
CA SER A 329 -4.28 -4.22 -11.99
C SER A 329 -4.31 -4.11 -13.51
N SER A 330 -3.68 -5.07 -14.17
CA SER A 330 -3.17 -4.99 -15.54
C SER A 330 -4.24 -4.80 -16.65
N TYR A 331 -5.51 -4.59 -16.26
CA TYR A 331 -6.71 -4.85 -17.04
C TYR A 331 -7.73 -3.70 -17.01
N GLN A 332 -7.22 -2.48 -17.07
CA GLN A 332 -7.92 -1.37 -17.74
C GLN A 332 -6.92 -0.81 -18.78
N GLN A 333 -6.95 -1.17 -20.07
CA GLN A 333 -8.00 -1.82 -20.85
C GLN A 333 -7.44 -2.74 -21.97
N VAL A 334 -7.19 -4.02 -21.68
CA VAL A 334 -7.41 -5.10 -22.66
C VAL A 334 -8.02 -6.26 -21.89
N GLU A 335 -9.26 -6.61 -22.20
CA GLU A 335 -9.97 -7.77 -21.64
C GLU A 335 -9.34 -9.02 -22.30
N LEU A 336 -8.44 -9.71 -21.57
CA LEU A 336 -7.75 -10.93 -22.06
C LEU A 336 -8.36 -12.17 -21.45
N CYS A 337 -9.54 -12.51 -21.96
CA CYS A 337 -10.23 -13.73 -21.60
C CYS A 337 -9.35 -14.98 -21.71
N GLY A 338 -9.35 -15.77 -20.65
CA GLY A 338 -8.69 -17.06 -20.51
C GLY A 338 -7.43 -17.03 -19.64
N ASN A 339 -7.28 -16.03 -18.76
CA ASN A 339 -6.15 -15.91 -17.82
C ASN A 339 -6.45 -16.47 -16.41
N GLY A 340 -7.71 -16.82 -16.12
CA GLY A 340 -8.19 -17.29 -14.81
C GLY A 340 -8.57 -16.19 -13.81
N ILE A 341 -8.67 -14.93 -14.22
CA ILE A 341 -8.97 -13.75 -13.39
C ILE A 341 -10.12 -12.99 -14.05
N VAL A 342 -11.17 -12.65 -13.29
CA VAL A 342 -12.34 -11.93 -13.85
C VAL A 342 -12.05 -10.42 -13.92
N GLU A 343 -11.86 -9.87 -15.14
CA GLU A 343 -11.40 -8.49 -15.31
C GLU A 343 -12.23 -7.67 -16.32
N GLY A 344 -12.31 -6.34 -16.11
CA GLY A 344 -13.02 -5.44 -17.03
C GLY A 344 -14.53 -5.69 -17.16
N ARG A 345 -14.98 -6.16 -18.33
CA ARG A 345 -16.39 -6.54 -18.62
C ARG A 345 -16.64 -8.05 -18.53
N GLU A 346 -15.63 -8.84 -18.19
CA GLU A 346 -15.77 -10.28 -18.00
C GLU A 346 -16.66 -10.56 -16.79
N VAL A 347 -17.49 -11.60 -16.89
CA VAL A 347 -18.38 -12.03 -15.80
C VAL A 347 -17.77 -13.22 -15.04
N CYS A 348 -16.90 -13.95 -15.74
CA CYS A 348 -16.19 -15.13 -15.28
C CYS A 348 -14.93 -15.31 -16.14
N ASP A 349 -13.89 -15.95 -15.60
CA ASP A 349 -12.77 -16.47 -16.36
C ASP A 349 -12.43 -17.85 -15.78
N CYS A 350 -12.10 -18.79 -16.66
CA CYS A 350 -11.93 -20.20 -16.39
C CYS A 350 -10.58 -20.75 -16.91
N GLY A 351 -9.65 -19.87 -17.26
CA GLY A 351 -8.44 -20.22 -18.01
C GLY A 351 -8.74 -20.39 -19.50
N LYS A 352 -7.73 -20.86 -20.26
CA LYS A 352 -7.75 -20.87 -21.74
C LYS A 352 -8.99 -21.59 -22.30
N PRO A 353 -9.49 -21.21 -23.49
CA PRO A 353 -10.70 -21.80 -24.08
C PRO A 353 -10.69 -23.35 -24.13
N GLU A 354 -9.55 -23.96 -24.42
CA GLU A 354 -9.37 -25.42 -24.50
C GLU A 354 -9.46 -26.09 -23.13
N GLU A 355 -8.85 -25.49 -22.11
CA GLU A 355 -8.83 -25.95 -20.72
C GLU A 355 -10.22 -25.74 -20.08
N CYS A 356 -10.82 -24.57 -20.29
CA CYS A 356 -12.14 -24.20 -19.80
C CYS A 356 -13.25 -25.10 -20.35
N ASN A 357 -13.22 -25.43 -21.65
CA ASN A 357 -14.20 -26.33 -22.26
C ASN A 357 -14.03 -27.80 -21.85
N ALA A 358 -12.90 -28.17 -21.27
CA ALA A 358 -12.68 -29.50 -20.70
C ALA A 358 -13.23 -29.66 -19.26
N ILE A 359 -13.58 -28.56 -18.58
CA ILE A 359 -14.12 -28.58 -17.21
C ILE A 359 -15.59 -29.06 -17.23
N PRO A 360 -15.93 -30.18 -16.56
CA PRO A 360 -17.31 -30.62 -16.43
C PRO A 360 -18.17 -29.59 -15.69
N ALA A 361 -19.42 -29.38 -16.14
CA ALA A 361 -20.35 -28.39 -15.59
C ALA A 361 -19.82 -26.93 -15.56
N GLN A 362 -18.92 -26.57 -16.48
CA GLN A 362 -18.38 -25.21 -16.58
C GLN A 362 -19.45 -24.18 -16.98
N CYS A 363 -19.66 -23.22 -16.08
CA CYS A 363 -20.57 -22.08 -16.19
C CYS A 363 -20.09 -21.00 -17.18
N CYS A 364 -18.77 -20.88 -17.33
CA CYS A 364 -18.13 -19.83 -18.11
C CYS A 364 -17.91 -20.24 -19.57
N GLU A 365 -18.11 -19.29 -20.49
CA GLU A 365 -17.76 -19.43 -21.90
C GLU A 365 -16.30 -18.96 -22.10
N GLY A 366 -15.34 -19.89 -22.08
CA GLY A 366 -13.92 -19.58 -22.08
C GLY A 366 -13.38 -18.92 -23.36
N SER A 367 -14.22 -18.71 -24.37
CA SER A 367 -13.89 -17.93 -25.57
C SER A 367 -14.27 -16.44 -25.47
N THR A 368 -15.16 -16.08 -24.54
CA THR A 368 -15.72 -14.71 -24.38
C THR A 368 -15.72 -14.20 -22.94
N CYS A 369 -15.44 -15.06 -21.95
CA CYS A 369 -15.40 -14.76 -20.51
C CYS A 369 -16.70 -14.13 -20.00
N THR A 370 -17.79 -14.63 -20.58
CA THR A 370 -19.18 -14.38 -20.19
C THR A 370 -19.79 -15.68 -19.67
N LEU A 371 -20.81 -15.57 -18.83
CA LEU A 371 -21.62 -16.73 -18.47
C LEU A 371 -22.28 -17.34 -19.71
N LYS A 372 -22.38 -18.67 -19.74
CA LYS A 372 -23.19 -19.37 -20.75
C LYS A 372 -24.67 -19.03 -20.53
N ALA A 373 -25.44 -19.05 -21.61
CA ALA A 373 -26.85 -18.66 -21.58
C ALA A 373 -27.66 -19.52 -20.58
N GLY A 374 -28.29 -18.87 -19.62
CA GLY A 374 -29.10 -19.51 -18.58
C GLY A 374 -28.41 -19.70 -17.22
N TYR A 375 -27.19 -19.20 -17.03
CA TYR A 375 -26.48 -19.21 -15.74
C TYR A 375 -26.36 -17.81 -15.12
N ASP A 376 -26.27 -17.76 -13.79
CA ASP A 376 -26.23 -16.52 -12.99
C ASP A 376 -24.84 -16.23 -12.41
N CYS A 377 -23.98 -17.24 -12.26
CA CYS A 377 -22.62 -17.10 -11.70
C CYS A 377 -21.68 -18.22 -12.20
N ALA A 378 -20.39 -18.09 -11.89
CA ALA A 378 -19.36 -19.11 -12.17
C ALA A 378 -18.48 -19.46 -10.96
N ASP A 379 -18.27 -18.50 -10.06
CA ASP A 379 -17.32 -18.54 -8.94
C ASP A 379 -17.90 -17.87 -7.69
N GLY A 380 -17.21 -17.97 -6.56
CA GLY A 380 -17.57 -17.29 -5.30
C GLY A 380 -18.39 -18.14 -4.32
N PRO A 381 -18.40 -17.78 -3.03
CA PRO A 381 -18.98 -18.61 -1.97
C PRO A 381 -20.51 -18.73 -2.06
N CYS A 382 -21.18 -17.82 -2.79
CA CYS A 382 -22.61 -17.86 -3.06
C CYS A 382 -22.97 -18.35 -4.48
N CYS A 383 -22.06 -19.04 -5.16
CA CYS A 383 -22.36 -19.76 -6.40
C CYS A 383 -22.44 -21.28 -6.16
N GLU A 384 -23.42 -21.93 -6.77
CA GLU A 384 -23.58 -23.39 -6.75
C GLU A 384 -24.23 -23.85 -8.06
N ASN A 385 -23.62 -24.81 -8.77
CA ASN A 385 -24.10 -25.32 -10.05
C ASN A 385 -24.46 -24.20 -11.07
N CYS A 386 -23.61 -23.16 -11.15
CA CYS A 386 -23.77 -21.99 -12.02
C CYS A 386 -24.94 -21.04 -11.69
N HIS A 387 -25.62 -21.25 -10.56
CA HIS A 387 -26.71 -20.40 -10.08
C HIS A 387 -26.37 -19.80 -8.72
N PHE A 388 -26.97 -18.65 -8.39
CA PHE A 388 -26.84 -18.09 -7.05
C PHE A 388 -27.42 -19.08 -6.03
N LYS A 389 -26.65 -19.37 -4.98
CA LYS A 389 -27.13 -20.15 -3.84
C LYS A 389 -28.39 -19.52 -3.28
N GLU A 390 -29.33 -20.39 -2.89
CA GLU A 390 -30.59 -19.97 -2.30
C GLU A 390 -30.37 -18.99 -1.13
N LYS A 391 -31.30 -18.05 -1.02
CA LYS A 391 -31.27 -17.02 0.02
C LYS A 391 -31.25 -17.64 1.41
N GLY A 392 -30.29 -17.24 2.25
CA GLY A 392 -30.11 -17.82 3.59
C GLY A 392 -29.15 -19.01 3.66
N ARG A 393 -28.48 -19.40 2.56
CA ARG A 393 -27.33 -20.31 2.63
C ARG A 393 -26.12 -19.62 3.24
N GLU A 394 -25.49 -20.22 4.23
CA GLU A 394 -24.26 -19.70 4.84
C GLU A 394 -23.13 -19.62 3.82
N CYS A 395 -22.38 -18.51 3.83
CA CYS A 395 -21.22 -18.27 2.96
C CYS A 395 -19.92 -17.94 3.70
N ARG A 396 -20.01 -17.51 4.96
CA ARG A 396 -18.89 -17.46 5.91
C ARG A 396 -19.41 -17.96 7.27
N ALA A 397 -18.68 -18.89 7.86
CA ALA A 397 -18.93 -19.36 9.22
C ALA A 397 -18.27 -18.41 10.23
N SER A 398 -18.88 -18.24 11.39
CA SER A 398 -18.27 -17.50 12.51
C SER A 398 -16.97 -18.18 12.97
N THR A 399 -15.95 -17.36 13.23
CA THR A 399 -14.61 -17.79 13.67
C THR A 399 -14.46 -17.88 15.19
N GLY A 400 -15.43 -17.38 15.97
CA GLY A 400 -15.37 -17.38 17.43
C GLY A 400 -16.60 -16.75 18.10
N GLU A 401 -16.65 -16.76 19.44
CA GLU A 401 -17.82 -16.29 20.20
C GLU A 401 -18.14 -14.79 20.06
N CYS A 402 -17.25 -14.00 19.43
CA CYS A 402 -17.41 -12.58 19.15
C CYS A 402 -17.65 -12.26 17.67
N ASP A 403 -17.85 -13.29 16.84
CA ASP A 403 -18.02 -13.21 15.39
C ASP A 403 -19.37 -13.84 14.98
N VAL A 404 -19.98 -13.42 13.87
CA VAL A 404 -21.32 -13.89 13.43
C VAL A 404 -21.30 -14.40 11.98
N PRO A 405 -22.09 -15.41 11.61
CA PRO A 405 -22.09 -15.96 10.25
C PRO A 405 -22.80 -15.06 9.23
N GLU A 406 -22.40 -15.10 7.97
CA GLU A 406 -23.10 -14.43 6.87
C GLU A 406 -23.72 -15.39 5.87
N TYR A 407 -24.78 -14.91 5.23
CA TYR A 407 -25.61 -15.69 4.34
C TYR A 407 -25.73 -15.05 2.95
N CYS A 408 -25.86 -15.92 1.95
CA CYS A 408 -26.15 -15.54 0.57
C CYS A 408 -27.50 -14.83 0.48
N ASN A 409 -27.54 -13.74 -0.29
CA ASN A 409 -28.75 -12.94 -0.47
C ASN A 409 -29.68 -13.48 -1.58
N GLY A 410 -29.27 -14.52 -2.31
CA GLY A 410 -30.00 -15.13 -3.43
C GLY A 410 -29.91 -14.38 -4.77
N SER A 411 -29.01 -13.39 -4.89
CA SER A 411 -28.91 -12.47 -6.03
C SER A 411 -27.48 -12.01 -6.36
N SER A 412 -26.48 -12.59 -5.69
CA SER A 412 -25.07 -12.25 -5.84
C SER A 412 -24.20 -13.49 -5.63
N LYS A 413 -23.07 -13.55 -6.34
CA LYS A 413 -22.05 -14.60 -6.20
C LYS A 413 -21.15 -14.40 -4.96
N SER A 414 -21.09 -13.17 -4.45
CA SER A 414 -20.30 -12.79 -3.28
C SER A 414 -21.11 -12.94 -1.99
N CYS A 415 -20.42 -13.26 -0.89
CA CYS A 415 -20.96 -13.14 0.46
C CYS A 415 -21.20 -11.65 0.81
N GLN A 416 -21.88 -11.37 1.92
CA GLN A 416 -22.03 -9.99 2.42
C GLN A 416 -20.70 -9.46 3.01
N GLU A 417 -20.70 -8.20 3.45
CA GLU A 417 -19.62 -7.67 4.30
C GLU A 417 -19.47 -8.52 5.58
N ASP A 418 -18.25 -8.61 6.10
CA ASP A 418 -17.94 -9.31 7.35
C ASP A 418 -18.49 -8.52 8.56
N PHE A 419 -19.30 -9.17 9.38
CA PHE A 419 -19.92 -8.62 10.58
C PHE A 419 -19.43 -9.35 11.83
N PHE A 420 -19.21 -8.59 12.89
CA PHE A 420 -18.82 -9.12 14.20
C PHE A 420 -19.71 -8.56 15.32
N ILE A 421 -19.69 -9.18 16.49
CA ILE A 421 -20.48 -8.75 17.65
C ILE A 421 -19.95 -7.42 18.18
N HIS A 422 -20.87 -6.53 18.58
CA HIS A 422 -20.55 -5.19 19.08
C HIS A 422 -19.54 -5.21 20.24
N ASP A 423 -18.52 -4.34 20.14
CA ASP A 423 -17.50 -4.16 21.18
C ASP A 423 -18.13 -3.91 22.56
N GLY A 424 -17.63 -4.59 23.59
CA GLY A 424 -18.20 -4.58 24.94
C GLY A 424 -19.19 -5.72 25.25
N HIS A 425 -19.60 -6.52 24.25
CA HIS A 425 -20.40 -7.72 24.53
C HIS A 425 -19.62 -8.71 25.41
N PRO A 426 -20.23 -9.29 26.47
CA PRO A 426 -19.54 -10.21 27.36
C PRO A 426 -19.20 -11.54 26.65
N CYS A 427 -17.97 -12.02 26.83
CA CYS A 427 -17.45 -13.26 26.25
C CYS A 427 -16.68 -14.09 27.29
N GLY A 428 -16.30 -15.32 26.94
CA GLY A 428 -15.54 -16.22 27.80
C GLY A 428 -16.23 -16.48 29.15
N LYS A 429 -17.51 -16.88 29.11
CA LYS A 429 -18.37 -17.08 30.29
C LYS A 429 -18.58 -15.81 31.13
N ASN A 430 -18.76 -14.66 30.45
CA ASN A 430 -18.94 -13.32 31.05
C ASN A 430 -17.73 -12.82 31.88
N GLN A 431 -16.53 -13.33 31.63
CA GLN A 431 -15.31 -12.85 32.29
C GLN A 431 -14.60 -11.74 31.50
N TRP A 432 -14.85 -11.69 30.18
CA TRP A 432 -14.13 -10.83 29.23
C TRP A 432 -15.13 -10.08 28.33
N VAL A 433 -14.64 -9.23 27.43
CA VAL A 433 -15.47 -8.56 26.42
C VAL A 433 -14.94 -8.75 25.01
N CYS A 434 -15.84 -8.75 24.03
CA CYS A 434 -15.53 -8.67 22.62
C CYS A 434 -14.95 -7.29 22.27
N MET A 435 -13.92 -7.23 21.44
CA MET A 435 -13.56 -6.05 20.65
C MET A 435 -13.01 -6.46 19.28
N ASP A 436 -13.40 -5.76 18.23
CA ASP A 436 -12.93 -6.00 16.84
C ASP A 436 -13.19 -7.45 16.36
N GLY A 437 -14.25 -8.09 16.87
CA GLY A 437 -14.60 -9.49 16.58
C GLY A 437 -13.82 -10.55 17.37
N GLU A 438 -12.89 -10.17 18.23
CA GLU A 438 -12.14 -11.09 19.10
C GLU A 438 -12.53 -10.95 20.58
N CYS A 439 -12.61 -12.06 21.31
CA CYS A 439 -12.76 -12.01 22.77
C CYS A 439 -11.42 -11.58 23.41
N ARG A 440 -11.41 -10.46 24.15
CA ARG A 440 -10.21 -9.89 24.81
C ARG A 440 -9.85 -10.60 26.12
N SER A 441 -9.78 -11.93 26.04
CA SER A 441 -9.50 -12.83 27.15
C SER A 441 -8.05 -12.78 27.61
N GLY A 442 -7.84 -12.36 28.86
CA GLY A 442 -6.53 -12.43 29.51
C GLY A 442 -6.05 -13.87 29.70
N GLU A 443 -6.98 -14.80 29.87
CA GLU A 443 -6.72 -16.25 29.96
C GLU A 443 -6.11 -16.78 28.66
N LEU A 444 -6.74 -16.50 27.52
CA LEU A 444 -6.21 -16.89 26.20
C LEU A 444 -4.90 -16.17 25.88
N GLN A 445 -4.70 -14.94 26.37
CA GLN A 445 -3.42 -14.25 26.24
C GLN A 445 -2.30 -14.95 27.02
N CYS A 446 -2.57 -15.45 28.23
CA CYS A 446 -1.62 -16.26 28.97
C CYS A 446 -1.28 -17.56 28.22
N VAL A 447 -2.29 -18.29 27.74
CA VAL A 447 -2.11 -19.56 27.00
C VAL A 447 -1.31 -19.36 25.69
N ASP A 448 -1.58 -18.32 24.91
CA ASP A 448 -0.79 -17.96 23.71
C ASP A 448 0.69 -17.67 24.05
N MET A 449 0.93 -17.04 25.20
CA MET A 449 2.25 -16.57 25.58
C MET A 449 3.13 -17.65 26.26
N PHE A 450 2.52 -18.47 27.13
CA PHE A 450 3.18 -19.41 28.04
C PHE A 450 2.71 -20.86 27.90
N GLY A 451 1.66 -21.15 27.12
CA GLY A 451 1.12 -22.49 26.90
C GLY A 451 -0.02 -22.88 27.85
N GLU A 452 -0.61 -24.06 27.63
CA GLU A 452 -1.85 -24.53 28.28
C GLU A 452 -1.79 -24.62 29.82
N ALA A 453 -0.60 -24.72 30.42
CA ALA A 453 -0.42 -24.75 31.88
C ALA A 453 -0.33 -23.35 32.52
N SER A 454 -0.87 -22.33 31.85
CA SER A 454 -0.87 -20.94 32.31
C SER A 454 -2.28 -20.36 32.35
N TYR A 455 -2.55 -19.61 33.41
CA TYR A 455 -3.84 -18.97 33.69
C TYR A 455 -3.61 -17.48 33.96
N PHE A 456 -4.65 -16.65 33.87
CA PHE A 456 -4.53 -15.23 34.17
C PHE A 456 -4.10 -14.98 35.62
N GLY A 457 -3.16 -14.04 35.81
CA GLY A 457 -2.56 -13.77 37.12
C GLY A 457 -3.60 -13.37 38.18
N THR A 458 -3.39 -13.84 39.42
CA THR A 458 -4.25 -13.43 40.54
C THR A 458 -4.00 -11.97 40.94
N ASP A 459 -4.93 -11.42 41.71
CA ASP A 459 -4.84 -10.05 42.23
C ASP A 459 -3.53 -9.83 43.00
N GLU A 460 -3.06 -10.81 43.78
CA GLU A 460 -1.79 -10.75 44.50
C GLU A 460 -0.57 -10.79 43.55
N CYS A 461 -0.61 -11.59 42.47
CA CYS A 461 0.44 -11.59 41.45
C CYS A 461 0.58 -10.19 40.79
N TYR A 462 -0.55 -9.57 40.45
CA TYR A 462 -0.59 -8.25 39.82
C TYR A 462 -0.22 -7.13 40.81
N GLU A 463 -0.73 -7.16 42.04
CA GLU A 463 -0.37 -6.23 43.10
C GLU A 463 1.13 -6.30 43.40
N GLU A 464 1.69 -7.48 43.68
CA GLU A 464 3.11 -7.57 44.05
C GLU A 464 4.05 -7.24 42.89
N LEU A 465 3.78 -7.63 41.65
CA LEU A 465 4.70 -7.36 40.54
C LEU A 465 4.48 -5.98 39.90
N ASN A 466 3.24 -5.61 39.53
CA ASN A 466 3.00 -4.34 38.85
C ASN A 466 2.97 -3.12 39.79
N SER A 467 2.97 -3.30 41.12
CA SER A 467 3.32 -2.22 42.07
C SER A 467 4.81 -1.86 42.07
N LYS A 468 5.68 -2.66 41.44
CA LYS A 468 7.11 -2.34 41.32
C LYS A 468 7.35 -1.32 40.20
N LYS A 469 8.62 -0.93 40.03
CA LYS A 469 9.06 0.10 39.08
C LYS A 469 10.30 -0.37 38.34
N ASP A 470 10.27 -1.60 37.87
CA ASP A 470 11.41 -2.29 37.28
C ASP A 470 10.96 -3.36 36.26
N VAL A 471 11.88 -4.25 35.89
CA VAL A 471 11.65 -5.35 34.94
C VAL A 471 10.60 -6.37 35.40
N SER A 472 10.33 -6.53 36.70
CA SER A 472 9.39 -7.55 37.19
C SER A 472 7.94 -7.17 36.92
N GLY A 473 7.62 -5.88 37.02
CA GLY A 473 6.30 -5.32 36.70
C GLY A 473 6.29 -3.80 36.72
N ASN A 474 5.47 -3.22 35.84
CA ASN A 474 5.35 -1.78 35.58
C ASN A 474 4.17 -1.51 34.61
N CYS A 475 3.79 -0.23 34.48
CA CYS A 475 2.78 0.27 33.52
C CYS A 475 3.44 0.96 32.31
N GLY A 476 4.51 0.38 31.78
CA GLY A 476 5.24 0.89 30.63
C GLY A 476 6.51 1.65 30.99
N ILE A 477 7.16 2.18 29.94
CA ILE A 477 8.51 2.75 30.03
C ILE A 477 8.52 4.12 29.37
N THR A 478 9.10 5.09 30.07
CA THR A 478 9.26 6.48 29.64
C THR A 478 10.75 6.82 29.48
N LYS A 479 11.07 8.03 29.01
CA LYS A 479 12.45 8.55 28.98
C LYS A 479 13.11 8.58 30.37
N SER A 480 12.31 8.60 31.44
CA SER A 480 12.72 8.52 32.85
C SER A 480 12.78 7.10 33.41
N GLY A 481 12.64 6.06 32.56
CA GLY A 481 12.62 4.65 32.96
C GLY A 481 11.21 4.09 33.17
N TYR A 482 11.13 2.97 33.88
CA TYR A 482 9.88 2.26 34.19
C TYR A 482 8.88 3.14 34.94
N VAL A 483 7.59 2.99 34.60
CA VAL A 483 6.47 3.68 35.24
C VAL A 483 5.82 2.72 36.22
N GLN A 484 5.76 3.08 37.50
CA GLN A 484 5.02 2.32 38.49
C GLN A 484 3.52 2.41 38.18
N CYS A 485 2.80 1.29 38.19
CA CYS A 485 1.34 1.32 38.05
C CYS A 485 0.70 1.97 39.29
N ALA A 486 -0.40 2.71 39.08
CA ALA A 486 -1.27 3.08 40.19
C ALA A 486 -2.03 1.84 40.70
N PRO A 487 -2.56 1.83 41.94
CA PRO A 487 -3.23 0.66 42.52
C PRO A 487 -4.38 0.09 41.68
N ASN A 488 -5.16 0.96 41.01
CA ASN A 488 -6.26 0.53 40.15
C ASN A 488 -5.78 -0.04 38.79
N ASP A 489 -4.54 0.26 38.39
CA ASP A 489 -4.00 -0.04 37.04
C ASP A 489 -3.15 -1.32 37.01
N TRP A 490 -2.93 -1.99 38.14
CA TRP A 490 -2.06 -3.17 38.24
C TRP A 490 -2.41 -4.24 37.19
N LYS A 491 -3.70 -4.53 36.99
CA LYS A 491 -4.20 -5.50 36.00
C LYS A 491 -4.12 -5.05 34.52
N CYS A 492 -3.62 -3.84 34.25
CA CYS A 492 -3.48 -3.28 32.90
C CYS A 492 -2.03 -2.94 32.51
N GLY A 493 -1.08 -3.14 33.42
CA GLY A 493 0.34 -2.99 33.15
C GLY A 493 0.91 -4.16 32.36
N LYS A 494 2.04 -4.68 32.84
CA LYS A 494 2.68 -5.88 32.30
C LYS A 494 1.78 -7.11 32.48
N LEU A 495 1.67 -7.97 31.47
CA LEU A 495 0.94 -9.24 31.57
C LEU A 495 1.63 -10.13 32.59
N ILE A 496 0.84 -10.63 33.54
CA ILE A 496 1.26 -11.57 34.57
C ILE A 496 0.28 -12.73 34.56
N CYS A 497 0.82 -13.95 34.54
CA CYS A 497 0.06 -15.20 34.52
C CYS A 497 0.45 -16.04 35.73
N THR A 498 -0.41 -16.93 36.21
CA THR A 498 0.02 -18.02 37.09
C THR A 498 0.39 -19.24 36.26
N TYR A 499 1.44 -19.96 36.67
CA TYR A 499 1.99 -21.08 35.92
C TYR A 499 2.04 -22.35 36.77
N GLU A 500 1.36 -23.41 36.32
CA GLU A 500 1.18 -24.67 37.04
C GLU A 500 1.89 -25.84 36.33
N SER A 501 3.18 -25.66 36.03
CA SER A 501 4.03 -26.71 35.44
C SER A 501 5.47 -26.61 35.92
N ASP A 502 6.13 -27.77 36.04
CA ASP A 502 7.55 -27.89 36.40
C ASP A 502 8.49 -27.54 35.22
N SER A 503 7.96 -27.31 34.01
CA SER A 503 8.79 -27.05 32.83
C SER A 503 9.22 -25.58 32.73
N LEU A 504 10.53 -25.33 32.51
CA LEU A 504 11.05 -23.97 32.39
C LEU A 504 10.79 -23.39 30.99
N ILE A 505 10.11 -22.24 30.94
CA ILE A 505 9.85 -21.47 29.73
C ILE A 505 11.06 -20.58 29.45
N THR A 506 11.86 -20.99 28.47
CA THR A 506 12.95 -20.17 27.92
C THR A 506 12.55 -19.60 26.58
N LYS A 507 12.42 -18.27 26.50
CA LYS A 507 12.21 -17.51 25.26
C LYS A 507 13.53 -16.82 24.92
N THR A 508 14.15 -17.14 23.80
CA THR A 508 15.52 -16.64 23.47
C THR A 508 15.62 -15.11 23.33
N SER A 509 14.49 -14.42 23.15
CA SER A 509 14.42 -12.96 22.98
C SER A 509 13.79 -12.23 24.18
N ALA A 510 13.52 -12.92 25.29
CA ALA A 510 12.90 -12.33 26.48
C ALA A 510 13.49 -12.87 27.78
N THR A 511 13.54 -12.03 28.80
CA THR A 511 13.84 -12.47 30.17
C THR A 511 12.56 -12.98 30.82
N THR A 512 12.46 -14.29 31.04
CA THR A 512 11.39 -14.89 31.83
C THR A 512 11.59 -14.59 33.31
N ILE A 513 10.60 -13.98 33.93
CA ILE A 513 10.56 -13.65 35.36
C ILE A 513 9.63 -14.65 36.04
N TYR A 514 10.13 -15.29 37.09
CA TYR A 514 9.39 -16.20 37.95
C TYR A 514 9.37 -15.64 39.38
N ALA A 515 8.19 -15.51 39.98
CA ALA A 515 8.02 -15.09 41.36
C ALA A 515 7.06 -16.04 42.08
N ASN A 516 7.43 -16.51 43.28
CA ASN A 516 6.50 -17.25 44.15
C ASN A 516 5.80 -16.25 45.06
N ILE A 517 4.51 -16.01 44.82
CA ILE A 517 3.67 -15.08 45.58
C ILE A 517 2.48 -15.87 46.10
N SER A 518 2.27 -15.85 47.42
CA SER A 518 1.19 -16.58 48.10
C SER A 518 1.12 -18.09 47.78
N GLY A 519 2.26 -18.71 47.46
CA GLY A 519 2.34 -20.14 47.11
C GLY A 519 2.05 -20.45 45.64
N LYS A 520 1.78 -19.44 44.80
CA LYS A 520 1.61 -19.58 43.34
C LYS A 520 2.84 -19.05 42.60
N ILE A 521 3.19 -19.70 41.50
CA ILE A 521 4.23 -19.21 40.59
C ILE A 521 3.60 -18.21 39.62
N CYS A 522 3.86 -16.92 39.84
CA CYS A 522 3.56 -15.86 38.89
C CYS A 522 4.69 -15.77 37.85
N ILE A 523 4.34 -15.73 36.56
CA ILE A 523 5.26 -15.64 35.43
C ILE A 523 4.99 -14.39 34.60
N SER A 524 6.06 -13.75 34.11
CA SER A 524 6.00 -12.63 33.16
C SER A 524 7.24 -12.60 32.25
N LEU A 525 7.21 -11.88 31.12
CA LEU A 525 8.37 -11.72 30.23
C LEU A 525 8.76 -10.24 30.09
N GLU A 526 10.04 -9.89 30.29
CA GLU A 526 10.61 -8.64 29.77
C GLU A 526 11.23 -8.90 28.38
N TYR A 527 10.65 -8.30 27.34
CA TYR A 527 11.30 -8.20 26.03
C TYR A 527 12.15 -6.93 25.96
N ASP A 528 13.19 -6.94 25.12
CA ASP A 528 13.91 -5.71 24.76
C ASP A 528 12.96 -4.69 24.11
N GLN A 529 13.20 -3.39 24.31
CA GLN A 529 12.36 -2.33 23.75
C GLN A 529 12.32 -2.29 22.21
N ASN A 530 13.23 -2.99 21.54
CA ASN A 530 13.30 -3.12 20.08
C ASN A 530 12.67 -4.42 19.57
N ASP A 531 12.21 -5.32 20.45
CA ASP A 531 11.71 -6.64 20.06
C ASP A 531 10.35 -6.57 19.32
N ARG A 532 10.11 -7.56 18.44
CA ARG A 532 8.87 -7.71 17.68
C ARG A 532 7.69 -8.13 18.56
N ASP A 533 7.95 -8.84 19.66
CA ASP A 533 6.94 -9.35 20.58
C ASP A 533 6.79 -8.50 21.85
N LYS A 534 7.49 -7.36 21.94
CA LYS A 534 7.41 -6.42 23.10
C LYS A 534 6.02 -5.89 23.44
N GLU A 535 5.06 -6.00 22.54
CA GLU A 535 3.66 -5.61 22.83
C GLU A 535 2.88 -6.76 23.49
N LYS A 536 3.30 -8.02 23.30
CA LYS A 536 2.66 -9.21 23.89
C LYS A 536 2.83 -9.28 25.41
N MET A 537 3.86 -8.62 25.96
CA MET A 537 4.10 -8.52 27.41
C MET A 537 3.23 -7.48 28.14
N TRP A 538 2.34 -6.76 27.45
CA TRP A 538 1.33 -5.92 28.10
C TRP A 538 -0.02 -6.62 28.06
N VAL A 539 -0.86 -6.38 29.05
CA VAL A 539 -2.27 -6.81 28.99
C VAL A 539 -2.93 -6.13 27.78
N LYS A 540 -3.63 -6.91 26.93
CA LYS A 540 -4.29 -6.37 25.73
C LYS A 540 -5.32 -5.30 26.10
N GLU A 541 -5.50 -4.31 25.22
CA GLU A 541 -6.61 -3.36 25.38
C GLU A 541 -7.95 -4.10 25.30
N GLY A 542 -8.94 -3.64 26.07
CA GLY A 542 -10.23 -4.28 26.22
C GLY A 542 -10.28 -5.44 27.23
N THR A 543 -9.14 -5.95 27.71
CA THR A 543 -9.17 -6.98 28.77
C THR A 543 -9.77 -6.42 30.06
N VAL A 544 -10.69 -7.17 30.66
CA VAL A 544 -11.41 -6.77 31.88
C VAL A 544 -10.46 -6.73 33.07
N CYS A 545 -10.41 -5.60 33.77
CA CYS A 545 -9.53 -5.39 34.92
C CYS A 545 -10.29 -5.31 36.25
N ASP A 546 -11.54 -4.82 36.23
CA ASP A 546 -12.42 -4.69 37.39
C ASP A 546 -13.88 -4.63 36.91
N LYS A 547 -14.85 -4.67 37.82
CA LYS A 547 -16.28 -4.64 37.50
C LYS A 547 -16.65 -3.34 36.76
N ARG A 548 -17.08 -3.48 35.51
CA ARG A 548 -17.34 -2.39 34.54
C ARG A 548 -16.10 -1.59 34.13
N LYS A 549 -14.92 -2.21 34.16
CA LYS A 549 -13.67 -1.59 33.70
C LYS A 549 -12.84 -2.51 32.83
N VAL A 550 -12.20 -1.91 31.84
CA VAL A 550 -11.31 -2.59 30.90
C VAL A 550 -9.99 -1.83 30.76
N CYS A 551 -8.96 -2.54 30.31
CA CYS A 551 -7.65 -1.96 30.09
C CYS A 551 -7.60 -1.09 28.83
N ARG A 552 -7.08 0.13 28.98
CA ARG A 552 -6.85 1.06 27.86
C ARG A 552 -5.64 1.95 28.17
N ASN A 553 -4.69 2.06 27.25
CA ASN A 553 -3.41 2.75 27.43
C ASN A 553 -2.69 2.39 28.74
N LYS A 554 -2.78 1.12 29.15
CA LYS A 554 -2.22 0.57 30.41
C LYS A 554 -2.86 1.09 31.71
N ALA A 555 -4.04 1.70 31.63
CA ALA A 555 -4.86 2.08 32.77
C ALA A 555 -6.18 1.29 32.79
N CYS A 556 -6.74 1.07 33.99
CA CYS A 556 -8.03 0.42 34.18
C CYS A 556 -9.15 1.48 34.19
N VAL A 557 -9.87 1.59 33.06
CA VAL A 557 -10.86 2.66 32.83
C VAL A 557 -12.28 2.09 32.73
N GLU A 558 -13.29 2.91 33.05
CA GLU A 558 -14.71 2.54 32.90
C GLU A 558 -15.02 2.10 31.46
N ASP A 559 -15.70 0.96 31.31
CA ASP A 559 -16.06 0.31 30.04
C ASP A 559 -16.95 1.17 29.12
N THR A 560 -17.61 2.18 29.68
CA THR A 560 -18.51 3.14 29.01
C THR A 560 -17.99 3.72 27.69
N TYR A 561 -16.67 3.80 27.47
CA TYR A 561 -16.12 4.29 26.20
C TYR A 561 -16.37 3.33 25.00
N LEU A 562 -16.63 2.04 25.27
CA LEU A 562 -17.02 1.06 24.26
C LEU A 562 -18.42 1.35 23.69
N ASN A 563 -19.20 2.21 24.37
CA ASN A 563 -20.54 2.63 23.97
C ASN A 563 -21.48 1.44 23.68
N TYR A 564 -21.34 0.39 24.51
CA TYR A 564 -22.16 -0.80 24.47
C TYR A 564 -23.54 -0.52 25.08
N ASP A 565 -24.54 -0.46 24.22
CA ASP A 565 -25.94 -0.16 24.54
C ASP A 565 -26.90 -1.35 24.29
N CYS A 566 -26.36 -2.49 23.84
CA CYS A 566 -27.14 -3.67 23.49
C CYS A 566 -27.38 -4.60 24.69
N THR A 567 -28.44 -4.37 25.46
CA THR A 567 -28.84 -5.36 26.48
C THR A 567 -29.46 -6.61 25.82
N PRO A 568 -29.49 -7.78 26.48
CA PRO A 568 -30.15 -8.97 25.94
C PRO A 568 -31.60 -8.72 25.49
N GLU A 569 -32.34 -7.88 26.20
CA GLU A 569 -33.72 -7.48 25.88
C GLU A 569 -33.83 -6.65 24.59
N THR A 570 -32.76 -5.97 24.17
CA THR A 570 -32.71 -5.19 22.91
C THR A 570 -33.01 -6.08 21.70
N CYS A 571 -32.53 -7.32 21.75
CA CYS A 571 -32.78 -8.36 20.76
C CYS A 571 -33.72 -9.45 21.30
N ASN A 572 -34.65 -9.08 22.19
CA ASN A 572 -35.66 -9.96 22.81
C ASN A 572 -35.11 -11.25 23.46
N ASN A 573 -33.85 -11.27 23.89
CA ASN A 573 -33.10 -12.44 24.36
C ASN A 573 -32.88 -13.56 23.31
N HIS A 574 -33.04 -13.22 22.03
CA HIS A 574 -32.97 -14.14 20.90
C HIS A 574 -31.96 -13.71 19.82
N GLY A 575 -31.00 -12.85 20.20
CA GLY A 575 -29.95 -12.37 19.31
C GLY A 575 -28.93 -11.50 20.06
N VAL A 576 -27.93 -11.04 19.30
CA VAL A 576 -26.83 -10.17 19.76
C VAL A 576 -26.64 -9.02 18.78
N CYS A 577 -26.25 -7.83 19.21
CA CYS A 577 -26.00 -6.74 18.27
C CYS A 577 -24.67 -6.92 17.53
N ASN A 578 -24.68 -6.70 16.22
CA ASN A 578 -23.46 -6.56 15.42
C ASN A 578 -22.79 -5.18 15.62
N ASN A 579 -21.61 -5.02 15.03
CA ASN A 579 -20.86 -3.76 14.95
C ASN A 579 -21.60 -2.58 14.26
N LYS A 580 -22.70 -2.83 13.54
CA LYS A 580 -23.63 -1.80 13.03
C LYS A 580 -24.80 -1.48 14.00
N LYS A 581 -24.79 -2.03 15.23
CA LYS A 581 -25.85 -1.93 16.26
C LYS A 581 -27.19 -2.55 15.83
N HIS A 582 -27.20 -3.47 14.89
CA HIS A 582 -28.39 -4.22 14.49
C HIS A 582 -28.41 -5.61 15.13
N CYS A 583 -29.58 -6.09 15.56
CA CYS A 583 -29.70 -7.42 16.13
C CYS A 583 -29.44 -8.50 15.07
N HIS A 584 -28.42 -9.30 15.31
CA HIS A 584 -28.16 -10.57 14.67
C HIS A 584 -28.90 -11.67 15.44
N CYS A 585 -30.00 -12.15 14.86
CA CYS A 585 -30.89 -13.08 15.52
C CYS A 585 -30.40 -14.53 15.41
N GLN A 586 -30.73 -15.33 16.41
CA GLN A 586 -30.54 -16.78 16.40
C GLN A 586 -31.40 -17.44 15.31
N PRO A 587 -31.08 -18.68 14.90
CA PRO A 587 -31.97 -19.48 14.05
C PRO A 587 -33.40 -19.47 14.59
N THR A 588 -34.36 -19.50 13.67
CA THR A 588 -35.81 -19.27 13.85
C THR A 588 -36.27 -17.84 14.18
N TYR A 589 -35.43 -16.92 14.67
CA TYR A 589 -35.87 -15.56 15.05
C TYR A 589 -35.56 -14.49 14.00
N LEU A 590 -36.52 -13.62 13.70
CA LEU A 590 -36.44 -12.65 12.61
C LEU A 590 -35.92 -11.26 13.05
N PRO A 591 -34.99 -10.65 12.29
CA PRO A 591 -34.60 -9.25 12.50
C PRO A 591 -35.77 -8.31 12.12
N PRO A 592 -35.81 -7.04 12.61
CA PRO A 592 -34.70 -6.27 13.18
C PRO A 592 -34.46 -6.42 14.68
N ASN A 593 -35.33 -7.12 15.42
CA ASN A 593 -35.29 -7.18 16.89
C ASN A 593 -35.46 -8.59 17.49
N CYS A 594 -35.58 -9.63 16.66
CA CYS A 594 -35.71 -11.03 17.10
C CYS A 594 -37.00 -11.32 17.91
N ALA A 595 -38.06 -10.52 17.73
CA ALA A 595 -39.33 -10.69 18.45
C ALA A 595 -40.30 -11.70 17.79
N THR A 596 -40.14 -11.97 16.49
CA THR A 596 -41.01 -12.86 15.71
C THR A 596 -40.23 -14.06 15.18
N THR A 597 -40.93 -15.17 14.94
CA THR A 597 -40.30 -16.44 14.51
C THR A 597 -40.75 -16.92 13.13
N ASP A 598 -39.87 -17.66 12.46
CA ASP A 598 -40.13 -18.49 11.29
C ASP A 598 -39.21 -19.71 11.35
N ASP A 599 -39.76 -20.91 11.43
CA ASP A 599 -39.00 -22.18 11.59
C ASP A 599 -37.97 -22.44 10.47
N LYS A 600 -38.05 -21.72 9.35
CA LYS A 600 -37.12 -21.83 8.20
C LYS A 600 -36.05 -20.74 8.19
N TRP A 601 -36.00 -19.87 9.19
CA TRP A 601 -35.00 -18.81 9.27
C TRP A 601 -33.66 -19.33 9.80
N PRO A 602 -32.54 -19.16 9.07
CA PRO A 602 -31.24 -19.73 9.45
C PRO A 602 -30.50 -18.95 10.56
N GLY A 603 -31.03 -17.80 10.99
CA GLY A 603 -30.33 -16.81 11.81
C GLY A 603 -29.89 -15.62 10.96
N GLY A 604 -29.44 -14.52 11.56
CA GLY A 604 -28.98 -13.33 10.84
C GLY A 604 -29.55 -12.00 11.31
N SER A 605 -28.91 -10.92 10.87
CA SER A 605 -29.33 -9.53 11.07
C SER A 605 -30.05 -8.95 9.84
N ILE A 606 -30.47 -7.68 9.89
CA ILE A 606 -30.93 -6.97 8.68
C ILE A 606 -29.83 -6.81 7.63
N ASP A 607 -28.56 -6.83 8.03
CA ASP A 607 -27.39 -6.70 7.13
C ASP A 607 -26.96 -8.04 6.52
N SER A 608 -27.37 -9.17 7.11
CA SER A 608 -26.86 -10.52 6.79
C SER A 608 -27.40 -11.10 5.47
N GLY A 609 -27.89 -10.26 4.56
CA GLY A 609 -28.28 -10.59 3.17
C GLY A 609 -29.58 -11.39 3.01
N ASN A 610 -29.99 -12.16 4.02
CA ASN A 610 -31.04 -13.17 3.96
C ASN A 610 -32.49 -12.67 4.15
N GLN A 611 -32.72 -11.37 4.39
CA GLN A 611 -34.07 -10.79 4.51
C GLN A 611 -35.02 -11.19 3.38
N ARG A 612 -36.20 -11.74 3.70
CA ARG A 612 -37.24 -11.95 2.67
C ARG A 612 -37.64 -10.59 2.10
N SER A 613 -37.67 -10.49 0.77
CA SER A 613 -38.41 -9.43 0.10
C SER A 613 -39.88 -9.67 0.40
N ASP A 614 -40.46 -8.84 1.26
CA ASP A 614 -41.89 -8.94 1.59
C ASP A 614 -42.70 -8.93 0.30
N ALA A 615 -43.55 -9.95 0.16
CA ALA A 615 -44.50 -10.00 -0.94
C ALA A 615 -45.35 -8.74 -0.88
N ALA A 616 -45.35 -7.96 -1.97
CA ALA A 616 -46.11 -6.72 -2.07
C ALA A 616 -47.54 -6.94 -1.54
N PRO A 617 -48.04 -6.09 -0.62
CA PRO A 617 -49.34 -6.31 0.02
C PRO A 617 -50.42 -6.60 -1.00
N ARG A 618 -51.14 -7.71 -0.82
CA ARG A 618 -52.22 -8.14 -1.71
C ARG A 618 -53.17 -6.95 -1.95
N ARG A 619 -53.44 -6.65 -3.23
CA ARG A 619 -54.45 -5.67 -3.66
C ARG A 619 -55.73 -5.83 -2.83
N SER A 620 -55.96 -4.90 -1.90
CA SER A 620 -57.32 -4.61 -1.45
C SER A 620 -57.96 -3.74 -2.52
N GLN A 621 -59.09 -4.21 -3.04
CA GLN A 621 -59.81 -3.55 -4.10
C GLN A 621 -60.64 -2.41 -3.49
N TYR A 622 -60.02 -1.24 -3.31
CA TYR A 622 -60.73 0.00 -2.98
C TYR A 622 -60.76 0.94 -4.18
N THR A 623 -61.89 1.63 -4.31
CA THR A 623 -62.34 2.32 -5.52
C THR A 623 -61.38 3.42 -6.01
N GLU A 624 -61.31 3.50 -7.33
CA GLU A 624 -60.48 4.42 -8.11
C GLU A 624 -60.93 5.88 -7.96
N ASN A 625 -60.56 6.52 -6.85
CA ASN A 625 -60.57 7.97 -6.74
C ASN A 625 -59.31 8.53 -7.37
N VAL A 626 -59.43 8.97 -8.62
CA VAL A 626 -58.37 9.61 -9.41
C VAL A 626 -57.92 10.91 -8.73
N TYR A 627 -56.93 10.82 -7.85
CA TYR A 627 -56.18 11.98 -7.38
C TYR A 627 -55.09 12.31 -8.39
N HIS A 628 -55.41 13.23 -9.30
CA HIS A 628 -54.41 13.85 -10.18
C HIS A 628 -53.23 14.36 -9.35
N SER A 629 -52.02 13.92 -9.70
CA SER A 629 -50.80 14.45 -9.12
C SER A 629 -50.69 15.93 -9.44
N LYS A 630 -50.76 16.79 -8.40
CA LYS A 630 -50.49 18.22 -8.57
C LYS A 630 -49.06 18.39 -9.08
N PRO A 631 -48.82 19.11 -10.20
CA PRO A 631 -47.48 19.24 -10.75
C PRO A 631 -46.58 20.01 -9.78
N LYS A 632 -45.47 19.39 -9.36
CA LYS A 632 -44.44 20.05 -8.56
C LYS A 632 -43.86 21.22 -9.38
N ARG A 633 -44.10 22.45 -8.93
CA ARG A 633 -43.56 23.68 -9.54
C ARG A 633 -42.07 23.86 -9.26
N TRP A 634 -41.22 23.11 -9.94
CA TRP A 634 -39.81 23.45 -10.17
C TRP A 634 -39.52 23.13 -11.65
N PRO A 635 -39.39 24.17 -12.49
CA PRO A 635 -38.14 24.93 -12.48
C PRO A 635 -38.32 26.46 -12.69
N PHE A 636 -38.99 27.18 -11.78
CA PHE A 636 -39.13 28.64 -11.91
C PHE A 636 -37.94 29.46 -11.38
N PHE A 637 -37.20 28.95 -10.38
CA PHE A 637 -36.12 29.70 -9.74
C PHE A 637 -34.82 29.82 -10.57
N LEU A 638 -34.64 28.95 -11.58
CA LEU A 638 -33.51 29.04 -12.52
C LEU A 638 -33.82 29.92 -13.75
N ILE A 639 -35.10 30.18 -14.02
CA ILE A 639 -35.56 30.94 -15.20
C ILE A 639 -35.50 32.45 -14.93
N ILE A 640 -35.79 32.89 -13.70
CA ILE A 640 -35.79 34.32 -13.32
C ILE A 640 -34.40 34.98 -13.50
N PRO A 641 -33.27 34.40 -13.05
CA PRO A 641 -31.95 34.99 -13.28
C PRO A 641 -31.60 35.10 -14.77
N PHE A 642 -31.99 34.09 -15.57
CA PHE A 642 -31.76 34.08 -17.01
C PHE A 642 -32.48 35.24 -17.72
N PHE A 643 -33.76 35.49 -17.41
CA PHE A 643 -34.48 36.63 -17.99
C PHE A 643 -33.95 37.99 -17.54
N ILE A 644 -33.42 38.11 -16.32
CA ILE A 644 -32.77 39.34 -15.85
C ILE A 644 -31.49 39.61 -16.65
N ILE A 645 -30.62 38.59 -16.81
CA ILE A 645 -29.39 38.69 -17.62
C ILE A 645 -29.70 38.97 -19.09
N PHE A 646 -30.72 38.33 -19.65
CA PHE A 646 -31.15 38.57 -21.02
C PHE A 646 -31.70 39.99 -21.23
N SER A 647 -32.46 40.51 -20.26
CA SER A 647 -32.99 41.88 -20.30
C SER A 647 -31.91 42.95 -20.14
N THR A 648 -30.89 42.71 -19.32
CA THR A 648 -29.73 43.62 -19.19
C THR A 648 -28.84 43.58 -20.45
N LEU A 649 -28.67 42.43 -21.10
CA LEU A 649 -28.02 42.33 -22.40
C LEU A 649 -28.78 43.08 -23.51
N ILE A 650 -30.10 42.93 -23.59
CA ILE A 650 -30.92 43.67 -24.57
C ILE A 650 -30.87 45.18 -24.32
N THR A 651 -30.99 45.63 -23.06
CA THR A 651 -30.91 47.06 -22.77
C THR A 651 -29.52 47.63 -23.05
N MET A 652 -28.44 46.89 -22.81
CA MET A 652 -27.08 47.27 -23.24
C MET A 652 -26.98 47.35 -24.77
N LEU A 653 -27.49 46.36 -25.52
CA LEU A 653 -27.49 46.36 -26.98
C LEU A 653 -28.31 47.51 -27.58
N VAL A 654 -29.47 47.83 -27.00
CA VAL A 654 -30.29 48.99 -27.41
C VAL A 654 -29.57 50.31 -27.08
N LYS A 655 -28.89 50.40 -25.93
CA LYS A 655 -28.12 51.59 -25.55
C LYS A 655 -26.93 51.81 -26.49
N VAL A 656 -26.22 50.74 -26.87
CA VAL A 656 -25.15 50.76 -27.87
C VAL A 656 -25.71 51.11 -29.26
N TYR A 657 -26.86 50.57 -29.66
CA TYR A 657 -27.51 50.91 -30.94
C TYR A 657 -27.88 52.40 -31.01
N PHE A 658 -28.47 52.97 -29.95
CA PHE A 658 -28.77 54.41 -29.90
C PHE A 658 -27.52 55.29 -29.81
N GLN A 659 -26.48 54.90 -29.07
CA GLN A 659 -25.19 55.61 -29.08
C GLN A 659 -24.55 55.60 -30.47
N ARG A 660 -24.61 54.46 -31.19
CA ARG A 660 -24.08 54.33 -32.56
C ARG A 660 -24.92 55.12 -33.57
N LYS A 661 -26.23 55.27 -33.34
CA LYS A 661 -27.10 56.14 -34.14
C LYS A 661 -26.82 57.63 -33.91
N ASN A 662 -26.60 58.05 -32.67
CA ASN A 662 -26.20 59.44 -32.36
C ASN A 662 -24.82 59.79 -32.95
N TRP A 663 -23.90 58.83 -33.02
CA TRP A 663 -22.60 59.03 -33.71
C TRP A 663 -22.70 59.16 -35.24
N SER A 664 -23.84 58.81 -35.85
CA SER A 664 -24.05 58.87 -37.30
C SER A 664 -24.61 60.20 -37.80
N THR A 665 -24.97 61.14 -36.90
CA THR A 665 -25.55 62.44 -37.25
C THR A 665 -24.63 63.64 -37.04
N ASP A 666 -23.51 63.49 -36.32
CA ASP A 666 -22.54 64.57 -36.07
C ASP A 666 -21.13 64.20 -36.56
N LYS A 667 -20.91 64.33 -37.88
CA LYS A 667 -19.70 64.87 -38.55
C LYS A 667 -19.66 64.48 -40.04
N TYR A 668 -20.35 65.26 -40.86
CA TYR A 668 -19.97 65.51 -42.25
C TYR A 668 -19.35 66.92 -42.30
N SER A 669 -18.03 67.02 -42.19
CA SER A 669 -17.26 68.21 -42.60
C SER A 669 -15.75 67.92 -42.61
N SER A 670 -15.03 68.69 -43.43
CA SER A 670 -13.58 68.72 -43.68
C SER A 670 -12.90 67.44 -44.16
N ASP A 671 -12.51 67.47 -45.43
CA ASP A 671 -11.52 66.60 -46.07
C ASP A 671 -10.13 66.67 -45.40
N GLU A 672 -9.36 65.58 -45.48
CA GLU A 672 -7.94 65.66 -45.90
C GLU A 672 -7.37 64.29 -46.32
N TYR A 673 -6.56 64.30 -47.38
CA TYR A 673 -5.89 63.14 -47.97
C TYR A 673 -4.57 62.84 -47.24
N ILE A 674 -4.34 61.61 -46.74
CA ILE A 674 -2.98 61.08 -46.53
C ILE A 674 -2.90 59.61 -46.97
N ASN A 675 -2.05 59.34 -47.96
CA ASN A 675 -1.64 57.99 -48.36
C ASN A 675 -0.54 57.46 -47.42
N PHE A 676 -0.56 56.17 -47.09
CA PHE A 676 0.65 55.46 -46.65
C PHE A 676 0.84 54.14 -47.38
N THR A 677 2.08 53.91 -47.80
CA THR A 677 2.50 52.84 -48.71
C THR A 677 3.05 51.65 -47.92
N PHE A 678 2.65 50.42 -48.28
CA PHE A 678 3.29 49.22 -47.77
C PHE A 678 4.68 49.03 -48.40
N LYS A 679 5.67 48.65 -47.58
CA LYS A 679 6.83 47.85 -48.00
C LYS A 679 7.17 46.86 -46.90
N GLY A 680 7.05 45.58 -47.21
CA GLY A 680 7.67 44.51 -46.43
C GLY A 680 9.05 44.18 -46.96
N TYR A 681 9.87 43.62 -46.07
CA TYR A 681 10.90 42.62 -46.35
C TYR A 681 10.91 41.66 -45.16
#